data_AF-A0A348NYX7-F1
#
_entry.id   AF-A0A348NYX7-F1
#
_cell.length_a   1.000
_cell.length_b   1.000
_cell.length_c   1.000
_cell.angle_alpha   90.00
_cell.angle_beta   90.00
_cell.angle_gamma   90.00
#
_symmetry.space_group_name_H-M   'P 1'
#
loop_
_entity.id
_entity.type
_entity.pdbx_description
1 polymer ?
#
loop_
_entity_poly.entity_id
_entity_poly.type
_entity_poly.pdbx_seq_one_letter_code
_entity_poly.pdbx_strand_id
1 'polypeptide(L)'
;MKHLSILIIFITSILISGEVVFKYNFEKPVVKDNKVFLTGCDRSIAAFSPALVLKQVRLILPDGEKAVSYKIEYGKPVELDGEYDISPVEASGRLSVNPPASIKGKRSEVYSIDEFYPAGLNSERFSTQFKNGHPVFMTVLNPVQYNPVLKTLRYFPEITVRVTTKAETKSSLMIKNSPEIESSLKKLVNNPDAINFVSDPKQAKSVYDYLIISPAAYAGSFTNLINFNLRRGLTTTVKSVDTIYSEISGADNSEKIRNYIIQEYTNNNITYVLLAGDAELIPCRGFRAEIMDYGTDYYDETNIPADMYYGCLDGTWKAGTSSYYGESGSEDLLWEVYVSRFSVDSTTELNNIIQKTIEYSEQPIAGKVAKNLLVGELLWEEDLLLGWVDSYGGDCMDELVGFCDHNSYETTGYSAGWTNTTLYDRDLANPWTKTTLVNKIKTDDYTWIDHLGHSNNTYNMRMTTSDVTTTNFNNDGSSASAFLIYSQGCYSGAFDNRDPYGTYITTDCIGEAFTCLANAAVAYIGNSRYGLGSPFNTDGSGQRFHRYFHHAGFTLGINNLEKMNAYSKEVNAALILEEDINLGPYFGQCKWIAYTVNALGDPALDVWTAEPQTMTVSVTDAVGPNGASVEMLVDTNAPAATVAVFFEGTYLYALTTDSNGYAAHSVAPVAGTLEYYITKHNYYQKFTSFEVVPPLNTPVNVITSVSSGTLTLNWDAVTGANSYRIYSSN
;
A
#
# COMPACT_ATOMS: atom_id res chain seq x y z
N MET A 1 69.54 31.20 -6.53
CA MET A 1 68.40 30.51 -7.17
C MET A 1 68.35 29.06 -6.72
N LYS A 2 67.49 28.72 -5.76
CA LYS A 2 66.89 27.39 -5.62
C LYS A 2 65.54 27.59 -4.93
N HIS A 3 64.47 27.67 -5.72
CA HIS A 3 63.11 27.74 -5.21
C HIS A 3 62.69 26.37 -4.69
N LEU A 4 62.27 26.36 -3.43
CA LEU A 4 61.56 25.28 -2.77
C LEU A 4 60.16 25.20 -3.38
N SER A 5 59.85 24.15 -4.12
CA SER A 5 58.50 23.88 -4.62
C SER A 5 57.83 22.86 -3.70
N ILE A 6 56.79 23.32 -3.01
CA ILE A 6 55.89 22.51 -2.19
C ILE A 6 54.99 21.73 -3.15
N LEU A 7 55.08 20.40 -3.12
CA LEU A 7 54.17 19.51 -3.84
C LEU A 7 52.92 19.30 -2.98
N ILE A 8 51.82 19.98 -3.36
CA ILE A 8 50.48 19.72 -2.83
C ILE A 8 49.99 18.42 -3.47
N ILE A 9 49.88 17.35 -2.69
CA ILE A 9 49.26 16.10 -3.11
C ILE A 9 47.74 16.31 -3.03
N PHE A 10 47.10 16.48 -4.18
CA PHE A 10 45.66 16.27 -4.33
C PHE A 10 45.39 14.78 -4.19
N ILE A 11 44.82 14.36 -3.06
CA ILE A 11 44.19 13.04 -2.94
C ILE A 11 42.91 13.11 -3.78
N THR A 12 42.97 12.58 -4.99
CA THR A 12 41.79 12.29 -5.79
C THR A 12 41.04 11.16 -5.10
N SER A 13 39.82 11.45 -4.64
CA SER A 13 38.87 10.43 -4.21
C SER A 13 38.60 9.51 -5.38
N ILE A 14 39.08 8.26 -5.28
CA ILE A 14 38.69 7.19 -6.20
C ILE A 14 37.22 6.92 -5.91
N LEU A 15 36.32 7.44 -6.75
CA LEU A 15 34.93 6.99 -6.80
C LEU A 15 34.96 5.54 -7.30
N ILE A 16 34.78 4.58 -6.38
CA ILE A 16 34.55 3.19 -6.75
C ILE A 16 33.14 3.15 -7.36
N SER A 17 33.06 2.91 -8.66
CA SER A 17 31.79 2.70 -9.36
C SER A 17 31.36 1.25 -9.17
N GLY A 18 30.15 1.02 -8.69
CA GLY A 18 29.53 -0.30 -8.67
C GLY A 18 28.88 -0.65 -10.02
N GLU A 19 28.58 -1.93 -10.24
CA GLU A 19 27.77 -2.41 -11.36
C GLU A 19 26.75 -3.44 -10.85
N VAL A 20 25.48 -3.22 -11.18
CA VAL A 20 24.39 -4.21 -10.97
C VAL A 20 23.96 -4.74 -12.32
N VAL A 21 23.93 -6.06 -12.49
CA VAL A 21 23.55 -6.72 -13.74
C VAL A 21 22.37 -7.65 -13.48
N PHE A 22 21.30 -7.48 -14.24
CA PHE A 22 20.13 -8.35 -14.18
C PHE A 22 19.70 -8.78 -15.57
N LYS A 23 19.41 -10.08 -15.72
CA LYS A 23 19.02 -10.68 -16.99
C LYS A 23 17.57 -11.12 -16.93
N TYR A 24 16.75 -10.54 -17.80
CA TYR A 24 15.39 -10.98 -18.06
C TYR A 24 15.39 -12.07 -19.13
N ASN A 25 14.62 -13.13 -18.89
CA ASN A 25 14.33 -14.17 -19.87
C ASN A 25 12.83 -14.15 -20.16
N PHE A 26 12.49 -14.09 -21.44
CA PHE A 26 11.11 -14.01 -21.90
C PHE A 26 10.77 -15.26 -22.70
N GLU A 27 9.62 -15.85 -22.36
CA GLU A 27 9.02 -16.90 -23.18
C GLU A 27 8.49 -16.33 -24.49
N LYS A 28 8.10 -17.21 -25.42
CA LYS A 28 7.52 -16.78 -26.70
C LYS A 28 6.20 -16.04 -26.44
N PRO A 29 6.02 -14.80 -26.95
CA PRO A 29 4.77 -14.07 -26.78
C PRO A 29 3.63 -14.73 -27.55
N VAL A 30 2.41 -14.51 -27.05
CA VAL A 30 1.16 -14.99 -27.66
C VAL A 30 0.41 -13.81 -28.25
N VAL A 31 -0.11 -13.98 -29.46
CA VAL A 31 -1.03 -13.00 -30.07
C VAL A 31 -2.44 -13.56 -29.95
N LYS A 32 -3.32 -12.83 -29.27
CA LYS A 32 -4.74 -13.16 -29.09
C LYS A 32 -5.57 -11.91 -29.31
N ASP A 33 -6.65 -12.01 -30.08
CA ASP A 33 -7.54 -10.88 -30.38
C ASP A 33 -6.79 -9.64 -30.91
N ASN A 34 -5.80 -9.88 -31.78
CA ASN A 34 -4.90 -8.87 -32.34
C ASN A 34 -4.11 -8.06 -31.30
N LYS A 35 -3.88 -8.59 -30.11
CA LYS A 35 -3.07 -7.99 -29.04
C LYS A 35 -1.95 -8.92 -28.63
N VAL A 36 -0.82 -8.35 -28.23
CA VAL A 36 0.34 -9.11 -27.77
C VAL A 36 0.27 -9.35 -26.26
N PHE A 37 0.56 -10.58 -25.85
CA PHE A 37 0.66 -11.00 -24.46
C PHE A 37 2.03 -11.65 -24.21
N LEU A 38 2.63 -11.33 -23.07
CA LEU A 38 3.90 -11.89 -22.62
C LEU A 38 3.92 -11.94 -21.10
N THR A 39 4.18 -13.12 -20.53
CA THR A 39 4.18 -13.32 -19.08
C THR A 39 5.15 -12.39 -18.37
N GLY A 40 4.70 -11.79 -17.27
CA GLY A 40 5.49 -10.87 -16.45
C GLY A 40 5.74 -9.49 -17.09
N CYS A 41 5.11 -9.20 -18.23
CA CYS A 41 5.03 -7.87 -18.82
C CYS A 41 3.70 -7.19 -18.50
N ASP A 42 3.59 -5.92 -18.86
CA ASP A 42 2.39 -5.10 -18.84
C ASP A 42 2.06 -4.69 -20.29
N ARG A 43 0.81 -4.33 -20.58
CA ARG A 43 0.48 -3.72 -21.88
C ARG A 43 1.14 -2.35 -22.01
N SER A 44 1.75 -2.08 -23.16
CA SER A 44 2.06 -0.71 -23.56
C SER A 44 0.74 0.00 -23.86
N ILE A 45 0.57 1.20 -23.32
CA ILE A 45 -0.67 1.95 -23.44
C ILE A 45 -0.46 3.37 -23.98
N ALA A 46 0.49 3.51 -24.91
CA ALA A 46 0.55 4.69 -25.77
C ALA A 46 -0.66 4.67 -26.71
N ALA A 47 -1.63 5.57 -26.48
CA ALA A 47 -2.90 5.60 -27.20
C ALA A 47 -2.70 5.57 -28.73
N PHE A 48 -3.55 4.81 -29.41
CA PHE A 48 -3.58 4.65 -30.87
C PHE A 48 -2.38 3.93 -31.51
N SER A 49 -1.33 3.64 -30.74
CA SER A 49 -0.17 2.87 -31.22
C SER A 49 -0.40 1.36 -31.09
N PRO A 50 0.39 0.49 -31.76
CA PRO A 50 0.23 -0.96 -31.66
C PRO A 50 0.21 -1.46 -30.21
N ALA A 51 -0.78 -2.29 -29.85
CA ALA A 51 -0.96 -2.89 -28.53
C ALA A 51 0.10 -3.97 -28.23
N LEU A 52 1.31 -3.49 -27.98
CA LEU A 52 2.46 -4.29 -27.57
C LEU A 52 2.54 -4.41 -26.04
N VAL A 53 3.62 -5.01 -25.56
CA VAL A 53 3.90 -5.22 -24.15
C VAL A 53 5.22 -4.56 -23.77
N LEU A 54 5.35 -4.18 -22.50
CA LEU A 54 6.55 -3.64 -21.88
C LEU A 54 6.84 -4.34 -20.56
N LYS A 55 8.07 -4.24 -20.08
CA LYS A 55 8.48 -4.74 -18.76
C LYS A 55 8.84 -3.56 -17.87
N GLN A 56 8.13 -3.39 -16.77
CA GLN A 56 8.60 -2.54 -15.68
C GLN A 56 9.82 -3.16 -15.01
N VAL A 57 10.88 -2.37 -14.87
CA VAL A 57 12.12 -2.76 -14.20
C VAL A 57 12.18 -2.07 -12.85
N ARG A 58 12.35 -2.86 -11.79
CA ARG A 58 12.60 -2.41 -10.42
C ARG A 58 13.74 -3.24 -9.85
N LEU A 59 14.95 -2.70 -9.84
CA LEU A 59 16.13 -3.43 -9.36
C LEU A 59 16.64 -2.81 -8.07
N ILE A 60 16.72 -3.59 -6.99
CA ILE A 60 17.43 -3.15 -5.79
C ILE A 60 18.91 -2.94 -6.13
N LEU A 61 19.46 -1.81 -5.68
CA LEU A 61 20.88 -1.47 -5.77
C LEU A 61 21.55 -1.67 -4.40
N PRO A 62 22.90 -1.70 -4.32
CA PRO A 62 23.59 -1.72 -3.03
C PRO A 62 23.22 -0.50 -2.18
N ASP A 63 23.07 -0.72 -0.87
CA ASP A 63 22.78 0.36 0.08
C ASP A 63 23.84 1.46 0.02
N GLY A 64 23.39 2.72 0.10
CA GLY A 64 24.28 3.88 -0.01
C GLY A 64 24.78 4.15 -1.43
N GLU A 65 24.16 3.57 -2.46
CA GLU A 65 24.46 3.86 -3.86
C GLU A 65 23.23 4.38 -4.62
N LYS A 66 23.48 5.02 -5.78
CA LYS A 66 22.45 5.35 -6.77
C LYS A 66 22.93 5.06 -8.18
N ALA A 67 21.99 4.87 -9.11
CA ALA A 67 22.30 4.77 -10.52
C ALA A 67 22.80 6.11 -11.09
N VAL A 68 23.77 6.05 -12.00
CA VAL A 68 24.28 7.21 -12.76
C VAL A 68 24.18 7.03 -14.26
N SER A 69 24.19 5.78 -14.70
CA SER A 69 23.93 5.40 -16.08
C SER A 69 23.46 3.96 -16.09
N TYR A 70 22.89 3.55 -17.21
CA TYR A 70 22.53 2.17 -17.43
C TYR A 70 22.67 1.83 -18.91
N LYS A 71 22.79 0.55 -19.19
CA LYS A 71 22.89 0.00 -20.54
C LYS A 71 21.96 -1.20 -20.62
N ILE A 72 21.21 -1.28 -21.71
CA ILE A 72 20.37 -2.43 -22.01
C ILE A 72 20.96 -3.16 -23.23
N GLU A 73 21.17 -4.46 -23.07
CA GLU A 73 21.72 -5.35 -24.08
C GLU A 73 20.63 -6.33 -24.51
N TYR A 74 20.10 -6.12 -25.71
CA TYR A 74 19.14 -7.02 -26.32
C TYR A 74 19.87 -8.21 -26.93
N GLY A 75 19.40 -9.41 -26.61
CA GLY A 75 19.83 -10.64 -27.27
C GLY A 75 19.42 -10.69 -28.74
N LYS A 76 19.69 -11.82 -29.40
CA LYS A 76 19.25 -12.03 -30.78
C LYS A 76 17.72 -12.06 -30.84
N PRO A 77 17.06 -11.22 -31.68
CA PRO A 77 15.62 -11.28 -31.83
C PRO A 77 15.18 -12.57 -32.51
N VAL A 78 13.96 -13.00 -32.19
CA VAL A 78 13.27 -14.12 -32.82
C VAL A 78 12.00 -13.58 -33.46
N GLU A 79 11.86 -13.77 -34.77
CA GLU A 79 10.62 -13.43 -35.50
C GLU A 79 9.55 -14.47 -35.21
N LEU A 80 8.30 -14.01 -35.12
CA LEU A 80 7.14 -14.87 -34.97
C LEU A 80 6.60 -15.26 -36.35
N ASP A 81 6.31 -16.54 -36.54
CA ASP A 81 5.71 -17.04 -37.78
C ASP A 81 4.27 -16.55 -37.95
N GLY A 82 4.02 -15.75 -39.00
CA GLY A 82 2.68 -15.33 -39.40
C GLY A 82 2.62 -13.87 -39.84
N GLU A 83 1.41 -13.44 -40.20
CA GLU A 83 1.06 -12.04 -40.42
C GLU A 83 0.08 -11.61 -39.34
N TYR A 84 0.39 -10.52 -38.64
CA TYR A 84 -0.37 -10.01 -37.50
C TYR A 84 -0.85 -8.60 -37.78
N ASP A 85 -2.16 -8.36 -37.77
CA ASP A 85 -2.71 -7.00 -37.78
C ASP A 85 -2.99 -6.57 -36.33
N ILE A 86 -1.96 -6.09 -35.64
CA ILE A 86 -2.07 -5.70 -34.23
C ILE A 86 -3.02 -4.51 -34.09
N SER A 87 -3.93 -4.59 -33.13
CA SER A 87 -4.90 -3.55 -32.81
C SER A 87 -4.23 -2.36 -32.11
N PRO A 88 -4.76 -1.13 -32.27
CA PRO A 88 -4.29 0.01 -31.50
C PRO A 88 -4.64 -0.15 -30.02
N VAL A 89 -3.84 0.47 -29.17
CA VAL A 89 -4.21 0.75 -27.77
C VAL A 89 -5.38 1.73 -27.78
N GLU A 90 -6.44 1.40 -27.06
CA GLU A 90 -7.57 2.30 -26.85
C GLU A 90 -7.18 3.45 -25.92
N ALA A 91 -7.70 4.65 -26.20
CA ALA A 91 -7.41 5.80 -25.37
C ALA A 91 -8.23 5.78 -24.06
N SER A 92 -7.60 6.24 -22.98
CA SER A 92 -8.23 6.42 -21.67
C SER A 92 -8.30 7.91 -21.32
N GLY A 93 -9.28 8.28 -20.53
CA GLY A 93 -9.54 9.68 -20.17
C GLY A 93 -10.42 9.82 -18.93
N ARG A 94 -10.82 11.05 -18.62
CA ARG A 94 -11.61 11.39 -17.44
C ARG A 94 -13.01 10.78 -17.53
N LEU A 95 -13.40 10.00 -16.52
CA LEU A 95 -14.67 9.26 -16.48
C LEU A 95 -15.89 10.16 -16.71
N SER A 96 -15.88 11.39 -16.18
CA SER A 96 -17.00 12.34 -16.29
C SER A 96 -16.91 13.29 -17.49
N VAL A 97 -16.07 13.00 -18.47
CA VAL A 97 -15.93 13.76 -19.72
C VAL A 97 -16.31 12.88 -20.89
N ASN A 98 -17.13 13.40 -21.80
CA ASN A 98 -17.50 12.68 -23.01
C ASN A 98 -16.28 12.46 -23.91
N PRO A 99 -15.98 11.22 -24.32
CA PRO A 99 -14.86 10.96 -25.19
C PRO A 99 -15.10 11.58 -26.58
N PRO A 100 -14.05 12.07 -27.28
CA PRO A 100 -14.20 12.58 -28.63
C PRO A 100 -14.61 11.46 -29.61
N ALA A 101 -15.54 11.75 -30.53
CA ALA A 101 -16.02 10.78 -31.52
C ALA A 101 -14.90 10.16 -32.40
N SER A 102 -13.77 10.86 -32.56
CA SER A 102 -12.66 10.49 -33.45
C SER A 102 -11.72 9.43 -32.89
N ILE A 103 -11.88 8.99 -31.64
CA ILE A 103 -10.89 8.12 -30.97
C ILE A 103 -11.06 6.63 -31.32
N LYS A 104 -12.28 6.17 -31.64
CA LYS A 104 -12.54 4.73 -31.83
C LYS A 104 -11.82 4.19 -33.06
N GLY A 105 -11.01 3.14 -32.85
CA GLY A 105 -10.26 2.48 -33.92
C GLY A 105 -9.20 3.37 -34.58
N LYS A 106 -8.92 4.54 -33.99
CA LYS A 106 -7.89 5.45 -34.47
C LYS A 106 -6.53 4.76 -34.38
N ARG A 107 -5.78 4.81 -35.48
CA ARG A 107 -4.41 4.32 -35.59
C ARG A 107 -3.46 5.52 -35.68
N SER A 108 -2.39 5.51 -34.91
CA SER A 108 -1.33 6.51 -35.00
C SER A 108 -0.57 6.39 -36.33
N GLU A 109 0.25 7.38 -36.64
CA GLU A 109 1.11 7.39 -37.84
C GLU A 109 2.07 6.20 -37.91
N VAL A 110 2.39 5.59 -36.76
CA VAL A 110 3.20 4.36 -36.63
C VAL A 110 2.75 3.28 -37.60
N TYR A 111 1.43 3.12 -37.79
CA TYR A 111 0.87 2.09 -38.67
C TYR A 111 1.19 2.26 -40.16
N SER A 112 1.68 3.43 -40.57
CA SER A 112 2.05 3.73 -41.96
C SER A 112 3.57 3.67 -42.21
N ILE A 113 4.36 3.31 -41.20
CA ILE A 113 5.82 3.29 -41.26
C ILE A 113 6.30 1.86 -41.43
N ASP A 114 7.12 1.60 -42.46
CA ASP A 114 7.75 0.30 -42.72
C ASP A 114 9.02 0.09 -41.88
N GLU A 115 8.85 0.18 -40.56
CA GLU A 115 9.92 -0.02 -39.58
C GLU A 115 9.38 -0.75 -38.34
N PHE A 116 10.27 -1.38 -37.57
CA PHE A 116 9.89 -2.02 -36.31
C PHE A 116 9.64 -0.97 -35.22
N TYR A 117 8.41 -0.93 -34.70
CA TYR A 117 7.97 -0.13 -33.54
C TYR A 117 8.04 -0.94 -32.24
N PRO A 118 8.41 -0.33 -31.10
CA PRO A 118 8.98 1.02 -30.99
C PRO A 118 10.40 1.06 -31.56
N ALA A 119 10.76 2.18 -32.20
CA ALA A 119 12.11 2.37 -32.75
C ALA A 119 13.18 2.44 -31.65
N GLY A 120 12.86 3.15 -30.57
CA GLY A 120 13.59 3.11 -29.30
C GLY A 120 13.12 1.95 -28.45
N LEU A 121 14.01 0.99 -28.18
CA LEU A 121 13.67 -0.17 -27.35
C LEU A 121 13.69 0.14 -25.84
N ASN A 122 14.34 1.25 -25.46
CA ASN A 122 14.58 1.64 -24.09
C ASN A 122 14.04 3.04 -23.84
N SER A 123 13.60 3.32 -22.63
CA SER A 123 13.51 4.69 -22.16
C SER A 123 14.89 5.34 -22.20
N GLU A 124 15.01 6.64 -22.46
CA GLU A 124 16.25 7.36 -22.11
C GLU A 124 16.27 7.73 -20.62
N ARG A 125 15.15 7.51 -19.92
CA ARG A 125 14.93 7.89 -18.54
C ARG A 125 15.08 6.70 -17.61
N PHE A 126 15.68 6.99 -16.47
CA PHE A 126 15.70 6.10 -15.32
C PHE A 126 15.67 6.94 -14.06
N SER A 127 15.22 6.33 -12.97
CA SER A 127 15.22 6.95 -11.65
C SER A 127 15.82 6.00 -10.63
N THR A 128 16.46 6.56 -9.61
CA THR A 128 16.70 5.84 -8.35
C THR A 128 15.71 6.39 -7.34
N GLN A 129 14.71 5.58 -7.00
CA GLN A 129 13.82 5.82 -5.88
C GLN A 129 14.37 5.09 -4.66
N PHE A 130 13.85 5.37 -3.47
CA PHE A 130 14.37 4.79 -2.23
C PHE A 130 13.19 4.38 -1.36
N LYS A 131 13.18 3.14 -0.88
CA LYS A 131 12.16 2.66 0.05
C LYS A 131 12.81 2.39 1.39
N ASN A 132 12.43 3.13 2.43
CA ASN A 132 13.06 3.01 3.74
C ASN A 132 14.59 3.13 3.67
N GLY A 133 15.08 4.04 2.82
CA GLY A 133 16.51 4.27 2.56
C GLY A 133 17.19 3.30 1.59
N HIS A 134 16.51 2.25 1.15
CA HIS A 134 17.06 1.26 0.22
C HIS A 134 16.85 1.67 -1.25
N PRO A 135 17.91 1.81 -2.06
CA PRO A 135 17.83 2.32 -3.43
C PRO A 135 17.25 1.29 -4.41
N VAL A 136 16.24 1.72 -5.17
CA VAL A 136 15.59 0.94 -6.23
C VAL A 136 15.72 1.69 -7.56
N PHE A 137 16.46 1.10 -8.49
CA PHE A 137 16.54 1.54 -9.88
C PHE A 137 15.24 1.22 -10.63
N MET A 138 14.71 2.20 -11.36
CA MET A 138 13.47 2.07 -12.13
C MET A 138 13.61 2.56 -13.57
N THR A 139 13.06 1.78 -14.49
CA THR A 139 12.89 2.11 -15.93
C THR A 139 11.88 1.15 -16.57
N VAL A 140 11.67 1.24 -17.87
CA VAL A 140 10.84 0.32 -18.67
C VAL A 140 11.63 -0.25 -19.86
N LEU A 141 11.27 -1.47 -20.28
CA LEU A 141 11.88 -2.18 -21.42
C LEU A 141 10.79 -2.61 -22.42
N ASN A 142 11.12 -2.65 -23.70
CA ASN A 142 10.23 -3.17 -24.75
C ASN A 142 10.74 -4.53 -25.27
N PRO A 143 10.19 -5.66 -24.80
CA PRO A 143 10.65 -6.98 -25.23
C PRO A 143 10.11 -7.45 -26.58
N VAL A 144 9.16 -6.72 -27.17
CA VAL A 144 8.52 -7.05 -28.44
C VAL A 144 8.56 -5.83 -29.36
N GLN A 145 8.81 -6.07 -30.65
CA GLN A 145 8.66 -5.09 -31.71
C GLN A 145 7.73 -5.60 -32.81
N TYR A 146 7.06 -4.66 -33.47
CA TYR A 146 6.11 -4.91 -34.54
C TYR A 146 6.42 -4.01 -35.73
N ASN A 147 6.51 -4.58 -36.94
CA ASN A 147 6.48 -3.79 -38.17
C ASN A 147 5.04 -3.77 -38.72
N PRO A 148 4.35 -2.61 -38.70
CA PRO A 148 2.95 -2.52 -39.12
C PRO A 148 2.69 -2.71 -40.62
N VAL A 149 3.65 -2.37 -41.48
CA VAL A 149 3.52 -2.51 -42.94
C VAL A 149 3.73 -3.96 -43.36
N LEU A 150 4.76 -4.61 -42.82
CA LEU A 150 5.05 -6.03 -43.07
C LEU A 150 4.18 -6.97 -42.26
N LYS A 151 3.48 -6.46 -41.22
CA LYS A 151 2.68 -7.24 -40.27
C LYS A 151 3.47 -8.34 -39.55
N THR A 152 4.75 -8.09 -39.30
CA THR A 152 5.64 -9.04 -38.64
C THR A 152 5.96 -8.63 -37.20
N LEU A 153 6.05 -9.61 -36.31
CA LEU A 153 6.46 -9.44 -34.93
C LEU A 153 7.83 -10.07 -34.70
N ARG A 154 8.62 -9.45 -33.84
CA ARG A 154 9.81 -10.06 -33.25
C ARG A 154 9.87 -9.80 -31.77
N TYR A 155 10.45 -10.71 -31.02
CA TYR A 155 10.70 -10.52 -29.60
C TYR A 155 12.14 -10.85 -29.24
N PHE A 156 12.55 -10.38 -28.07
CA PHE A 156 13.89 -10.59 -27.53
C PHE A 156 13.80 -11.56 -26.36
N PRO A 157 14.17 -12.85 -26.54
CA PRO A 157 14.09 -13.85 -25.47
C PRO A 157 14.96 -13.52 -24.27
N GLU A 158 15.99 -12.69 -24.47
CA GLU A 158 16.96 -12.31 -23.46
C GLU A 158 17.22 -10.80 -23.54
N ILE A 159 17.08 -10.12 -22.41
CA ILE A 159 17.44 -8.71 -22.24
C ILE A 159 18.27 -8.57 -20.96
N THR A 160 19.47 -8.01 -21.07
CA THR A 160 20.32 -7.73 -19.91
C THR A 160 20.34 -6.25 -19.59
N VAL A 161 20.02 -5.90 -18.36
CA VAL A 161 20.12 -4.54 -17.81
C VAL A 161 21.39 -4.44 -16.97
N ARG A 162 22.26 -3.49 -17.31
CA ARG A 162 23.47 -3.14 -16.55
C ARG A 162 23.31 -1.74 -16.00
N VAL A 163 23.32 -1.60 -14.68
CA VAL A 163 23.22 -0.31 -13.99
C VAL A 163 24.58 0.02 -13.41
N THR A 164 25.13 1.15 -13.81
CA THR A 164 26.35 1.71 -13.21
C THR A 164 25.95 2.59 -12.05
N THR A 165 26.55 2.36 -10.88
CA THR A 165 26.20 3.04 -9.64
C THR A 165 27.38 3.82 -9.05
N LYS A 166 27.06 4.79 -8.20
CA LYS A 166 28.04 5.49 -7.35
C LYS A 166 27.48 5.68 -5.94
N ALA A 167 28.36 5.95 -4.98
CA ALA A 167 27.96 6.32 -3.63
C ALA A 167 26.99 7.52 -3.59
N GLU A 168 26.00 7.42 -2.70
CA GLU A 168 24.95 8.41 -2.44
C GLU A 168 24.64 8.47 -0.94
N THR A 169 24.39 9.67 -0.43
CA THR A 169 24.05 9.93 0.97
C THR A 169 22.62 10.43 1.16
N LYS A 170 21.88 10.76 0.09
CA LYS A 170 20.53 11.35 0.11
C LYS A 170 19.61 10.69 1.15
N SER A 171 19.58 9.36 1.20
CA SER A 171 18.66 8.61 2.05
C SER A 171 19.37 7.80 3.14
N SER A 172 20.63 8.12 3.47
CA SER A 172 21.41 7.35 4.45
C SER A 172 20.84 7.41 5.87
N LEU A 173 20.11 8.48 6.21
CA LEU A 173 19.42 8.62 7.50
C LEU A 173 18.08 7.86 7.55
N MET A 174 17.58 7.42 6.39
CA MET A 174 16.28 6.75 6.26
C MET A 174 16.37 5.23 6.29
N ILE A 175 17.59 4.66 6.26
CA ILE A 175 17.83 3.22 6.21
C ILE A 175 17.26 2.52 7.45
N LYS A 176 16.40 1.52 7.23
CA LYS A 176 15.83 0.67 8.28
C LYS A 176 15.77 -0.79 7.81
N ASN A 177 16.42 -1.68 8.56
CA ASN A 177 16.59 -3.09 8.19
C ASN A 177 15.70 -4.02 9.04
N SER A 178 14.38 -3.97 8.88
CA SER A 178 13.46 -4.87 9.60
C SER A 178 13.00 -6.06 8.73
N PRO A 179 12.62 -7.20 9.31
CA PRO A 179 12.03 -8.31 8.55
C PRO A 179 10.81 -7.90 7.71
N GLU A 180 10.01 -6.95 8.20
CA GLU A 180 8.86 -6.40 7.50
C GLU A 180 9.27 -5.61 6.26
N ILE A 181 10.32 -4.77 6.37
CA ILE A 181 10.86 -4.00 5.25
C ILE A 181 11.50 -4.94 4.22
N GLU A 182 12.24 -5.95 4.67
CA GLU A 182 12.83 -6.97 3.78
C GLU A 182 11.74 -7.68 2.97
N SER A 183 10.67 -8.10 3.63
CA SER A 183 9.50 -8.72 3.02
C SER A 183 8.82 -7.78 2.02
N SER A 184 8.69 -6.50 2.37
CA SER A 184 8.10 -5.48 1.48
C SER A 184 8.94 -5.27 0.22
N LEU A 185 10.26 -5.17 0.33
CA LEU A 185 11.16 -5.00 -0.81
C LEU A 185 11.14 -6.24 -1.72
N LYS A 186 11.18 -7.45 -1.15
CA LYS A 186 11.13 -8.71 -1.92
C LYS A 186 9.87 -8.83 -2.78
N LYS A 187 8.74 -8.29 -2.32
CA LYS A 187 7.47 -8.26 -3.07
C LYS A 187 7.43 -7.19 -4.17
N LEU A 188 8.35 -6.23 -4.16
CA LEU A 188 8.37 -5.08 -5.07
C LEU A 188 9.38 -5.24 -6.21
N VAL A 189 10.61 -5.68 -5.90
CA VAL A 189 11.74 -5.68 -6.85
C VAL A 189 11.81 -6.95 -7.69
N ASN A 190 12.46 -6.87 -8.86
CA ASN A 190 12.62 -8.00 -9.78
C ASN A 190 13.83 -8.89 -9.46
N ASN A 191 14.73 -8.44 -8.58
CA ASN A 191 15.92 -9.16 -8.12
C ASN A 191 15.91 -9.36 -6.58
N PRO A 192 14.90 -10.01 -6.00
CA PRO A 192 14.74 -10.12 -4.55
C PRO A 192 15.93 -10.79 -3.84
N ASP A 193 16.65 -11.68 -4.54
CA ASP A 193 17.84 -12.38 -4.00
C ASP A 193 19.04 -11.44 -3.80
N ALA A 194 19.02 -10.24 -4.37
CA ALA A 194 20.05 -9.22 -4.18
C ALA A 194 19.87 -8.44 -2.86
N ILE A 195 18.72 -8.60 -2.18
CA ILE A 195 18.48 -7.98 -0.87
C ILE A 195 19.35 -8.69 0.16
N ASN A 196 20.32 -7.96 0.72
CA ASN A 196 21.19 -8.45 1.77
C ASN A 196 21.22 -7.45 2.92
N PHE A 197 20.29 -7.61 3.85
CA PHE A 197 20.24 -6.76 5.04
C PHE A 197 21.38 -7.15 5.98
N VAL A 198 22.37 -6.27 6.07
CA VAL A 198 23.31 -6.33 7.20
C VAL A 198 22.50 -5.90 8.42
N SER A 199 22.25 -6.82 9.36
CA SER A 199 21.59 -6.49 10.62
C SER A 199 22.31 -5.31 11.26
N ASP A 200 21.64 -4.16 11.41
CA ASP A 200 22.22 -3.03 12.11
C ASP A 200 22.05 -3.26 13.62
N PRO A 201 23.12 -3.52 14.38
CA PRO A 201 23.03 -3.69 15.83
C PRO A 201 22.59 -2.40 16.55
N LYS A 202 22.46 -1.27 15.84
CA LYS A 202 21.97 0.02 16.35
C LYS A 202 20.57 0.39 15.84
N GLN A 203 19.71 -0.57 15.50
CA GLN A 203 18.28 -0.22 15.47
C GLN A 203 17.89 0.28 16.85
N ALA A 204 17.75 1.59 16.97
CA ALA A 204 17.16 2.21 18.13
C ALA A 204 15.82 1.52 18.33
N LYS A 205 15.60 0.95 19.52
CA LYS A 205 14.30 0.38 19.86
C LYS A 205 13.26 1.48 19.61
N SER A 206 12.31 1.21 18.72
CA SER A 206 11.21 2.13 18.48
C SER A 206 10.56 2.46 19.82
N VAL A 207 10.42 3.76 20.10
CA VAL A 207 9.67 4.21 21.28
C VAL A 207 8.17 4.04 21.02
N TYR A 208 7.76 4.22 19.76
CA TYR A 208 6.39 4.03 19.32
C TYR A 208 6.30 3.76 17.80
N ASP A 209 5.29 2.98 17.39
CA ASP A 209 5.08 2.53 16.01
C ASP A 209 4.13 3.43 15.22
N TYR A 210 3.19 4.09 15.92
CA TYR A 210 2.05 4.79 15.34
C TYR A 210 1.98 6.23 15.82
N LEU A 211 2.02 7.19 14.90
CA LEU A 211 1.90 8.62 15.18
C LEU A 211 0.52 9.14 14.81
N ILE A 212 -0.20 9.73 15.75
CA ILE A 212 -1.43 10.50 15.48
C ILE A 212 -1.07 11.98 15.44
N ILE A 213 -1.37 12.66 14.34
CA ILE A 213 -1.25 14.11 14.21
C ILE A 213 -2.66 14.70 14.18
N SER A 214 -2.97 15.60 15.11
CA SER A 214 -4.34 16.08 15.33
C SER A 214 -4.37 17.49 15.92
N PRO A 215 -5.46 18.26 15.84
CA PRO A 215 -5.66 19.44 16.68
C PRO A 215 -5.63 19.08 18.17
N ALA A 216 -5.13 19.99 19.02
CA ALA A 216 -5.05 19.76 20.47
C ALA A 216 -6.44 19.52 21.11
N ALA A 217 -7.50 20.08 20.53
CA ALA A 217 -8.88 19.91 20.98
C ALA A 217 -9.37 18.45 20.94
N TYR A 218 -8.79 17.61 20.09
CA TYR A 218 -9.17 16.20 19.93
C TYR A 218 -8.30 15.24 20.75
N ALA A 219 -7.22 15.71 21.36
CA ALA A 219 -6.22 14.86 22.02
C ALA A 219 -6.83 13.90 23.07
N GLY A 220 -7.86 14.35 23.80
CA GLY A 220 -8.56 13.52 24.80
C GLY A 220 -9.37 12.36 24.24
N SER A 221 -9.74 12.41 22.96
CA SER A 221 -10.60 11.42 22.29
C SER A 221 -9.85 10.15 21.85
N PHE A 222 -8.51 10.19 21.79
CA PHE A 222 -7.71 9.08 21.26
C PHE A 222 -7.46 7.94 22.26
N THR A 223 -7.89 8.06 23.52
CA THR A 223 -7.64 7.03 24.55
C THR A 223 -8.07 5.63 24.09
N ASN A 224 -9.25 5.52 23.46
CA ASN A 224 -9.75 4.23 22.97
C ASN A 224 -8.92 3.68 21.81
N LEU A 225 -8.53 4.54 20.86
CA LEU A 225 -7.67 4.16 19.72
C LEU A 225 -6.28 3.74 20.19
N ILE A 226 -5.69 4.44 21.15
CA ILE A 226 -4.39 4.09 21.75
C ILE A 226 -4.48 2.72 22.42
N ASN A 227 -5.48 2.49 23.26
CA ASN A 227 -5.64 1.20 23.95
C ASN A 227 -5.87 0.06 22.97
N PHE A 228 -6.65 0.30 21.90
CA PHE A 228 -6.83 -0.65 20.81
C PHE A 228 -5.52 -0.96 20.09
N ASN A 229 -4.73 0.06 19.76
CA ASN A 229 -3.41 -0.13 19.15
C ASN A 229 -2.47 -0.94 20.05
N LEU A 230 -2.44 -0.66 21.36
CA LEU A 230 -1.61 -1.42 22.31
C LEU A 230 -1.97 -2.91 22.34
N ARG A 231 -3.27 -3.27 22.25
CA ARG A 231 -3.71 -4.68 22.15
C ARG A 231 -3.26 -5.36 20.85
N ARG A 232 -3.00 -4.58 19.80
CA ARG A 232 -2.41 -5.02 18.52
C ARG A 232 -0.88 -4.92 18.49
N GLY A 233 -0.25 -4.60 19.63
CA GLY A 233 1.19 -4.41 19.74
C GLY A 233 1.72 -3.13 19.08
N LEU A 234 0.85 -2.18 18.76
CA LEU A 234 1.20 -0.90 18.16
C LEU A 234 1.26 0.18 19.24
N THR A 235 2.48 0.54 19.63
CA THR A 235 2.69 1.65 20.56
C THR A 235 2.38 2.98 19.86
N THR A 236 1.59 3.84 20.50
CA THR A 236 0.96 5.00 19.82
C THR A 236 1.22 6.31 20.57
N THR A 237 1.57 7.35 19.82
CA THR A 237 1.77 8.72 20.34
C THR A 237 0.85 9.70 19.62
N VAL A 238 0.38 10.73 20.33
CA VAL A 238 -0.39 11.85 19.75
C VAL A 238 0.45 13.12 19.78
N LYS A 239 0.56 13.83 18.65
CA LYS A 239 1.19 15.15 18.55
C LYS A 239 0.19 16.16 18.00
N SER A 240 0.15 17.34 18.62
CA SER A 240 -0.72 18.41 18.13
C SER A 240 -0.12 19.18 16.96
N VAL A 241 -0.95 19.57 15.99
CA VAL A 241 -0.51 20.43 14.88
C VAL A 241 -0.02 21.79 15.37
N ASP A 242 -0.64 22.37 16.41
CA ASP A 242 -0.21 23.65 16.98
C ASP A 242 1.24 23.59 17.48
N THR A 243 1.59 22.49 18.16
CA THR A 243 2.96 22.28 18.63
C THR A 243 3.92 22.11 17.46
N ILE A 244 3.56 21.30 16.45
CA ILE A 244 4.36 21.12 15.23
C ILE A 244 4.60 22.47 14.54
N TYR A 245 3.56 23.29 14.36
CA TYR A 245 3.68 24.58 13.69
C TYR A 245 4.58 25.56 14.43
N SER A 246 4.66 25.45 15.76
CA SER A 246 5.49 26.30 16.61
C SER A 246 6.95 25.81 16.73
N GLU A 247 7.20 24.51 16.69
CA GLU A 247 8.51 23.90 16.98
C GLU A 247 9.29 23.53 15.73
N ILE A 248 8.60 23.19 14.63
CA ILE A 248 9.22 22.63 13.43
C ILE A 248 9.35 23.70 12.36
N SER A 249 10.51 23.72 11.71
CA SER A 249 10.80 24.61 10.59
C SER A 249 10.28 24.01 9.28
N GLY A 250 9.82 24.87 8.37
CA GLY A 250 9.30 24.53 7.04
C GLY A 250 8.75 25.78 6.37
N ALA A 251 8.65 25.78 5.04
CA ALA A 251 8.15 26.92 4.26
C ALA A 251 6.65 27.19 4.52
N ASP A 252 5.90 26.14 4.84
CA ASP A 252 4.47 26.18 5.19
C ASP A 252 4.10 25.06 6.18
N ASN A 253 2.85 25.02 6.60
CA ASN A 253 2.36 24.06 7.59
C ASN A 253 2.45 22.60 7.12
N SER A 254 2.22 22.32 5.84
CA SER A 254 2.37 20.97 5.29
C SER A 254 3.83 20.52 5.33
N GLU A 255 4.78 21.38 4.98
CA GLU A 255 6.21 21.03 5.09
C GLU A 255 6.63 20.84 6.56
N LYS A 256 6.11 21.65 7.49
CA LYS A 256 6.37 21.45 8.93
C LYS A 256 5.88 20.10 9.43
N ILE A 257 4.68 19.67 9.03
CA ILE A 257 4.16 18.34 9.38
C ILE A 257 5.05 17.25 8.79
N ARG A 258 5.41 17.35 7.50
CA ARG A 258 6.30 16.37 6.86
C ARG A 258 7.67 16.30 7.52
N ASN A 259 8.27 17.44 7.87
CA ASN A 259 9.56 17.51 8.57
C ASN A 259 9.47 16.91 9.98
N TYR A 260 8.34 17.05 10.66
CA TYR A 260 8.09 16.36 11.93
C TYR A 260 8.05 14.85 11.74
N ILE A 261 7.33 14.36 10.73
CA ILE A 261 7.26 12.92 10.42
C ILE A 261 8.65 12.37 10.07
N ILE A 262 9.46 13.10 9.29
CA ILE A 262 10.87 12.75 9.02
C ILE A 262 11.66 12.61 10.33
N GLN A 263 11.54 13.57 11.25
CA GLN A 263 12.20 13.51 12.55
C GLN A 263 11.75 12.28 13.35
N GLU A 264 10.46 11.98 13.38
CA GLU A 264 9.94 10.84 14.14
C GLU A 264 10.28 9.49 13.49
N TYR A 265 10.29 9.40 12.17
CA TYR A 265 10.75 8.20 11.44
C TYR A 265 12.24 7.92 11.71
N THR A 266 13.08 8.95 11.62
CA THR A 266 14.52 8.79 11.85
C THR A 266 14.86 8.42 13.30
N ASN A 267 14.16 9.03 14.28
CA ASN A 267 14.45 8.85 15.71
C ASN A 267 13.72 7.67 16.37
N ASN A 268 12.50 7.35 15.93
CA ASN A 268 11.60 6.41 16.60
C ASN A 268 11.15 5.24 15.72
N ASN A 269 11.55 5.17 14.44
CA ASN A 269 11.18 4.09 13.51
C ASN A 269 9.66 3.89 13.39
N ILE A 270 8.88 4.97 13.39
CA ILE A 270 7.43 4.90 13.20
C ILE A 270 7.09 4.24 11.85
N THR A 271 5.98 3.51 11.81
CA THR A 271 5.48 2.82 10.61
C THR A 271 4.21 3.45 10.07
N TYR A 272 3.36 3.99 10.95
CA TYR A 272 2.06 4.55 10.58
C TYR A 272 1.91 5.99 11.04
N VAL A 273 1.26 6.81 10.22
CA VAL A 273 0.82 8.15 10.60
C VAL A 273 -0.67 8.30 10.29
N LEU A 274 -1.46 8.68 11.29
CA LEU A 274 -2.85 9.08 11.11
C LEU A 274 -2.95 10.60 11.19
N LEU A 275 -3.46 11.20 10.13
CA LEU A 275 -3.89 12.61 10.13
C LEU A 275 -5.34 12.65 10.62
N ALA A 276 -5.57 13.06 11.86
CA ALA A 276 -6.89 13.11 12.47
C ALA A 276 -7.44 14.54 12.52
N GLY A 277 -8.09 14.93 11.43
CA GLY A 277 -8.68 16.24 11.18
C GLY A 277 -8.85 16.45 9.67
N ASP A 278 -9.87 17.21 9.29
CA ASP A 278 -10.11 17.58 7.89
C ASP A 278 -9.01 18.52 7.32
N ALA A 279 -9.05 18.82 6.02
CA ALA A 279 -8.05 19.60 5.29
C ALA A 279 -7.88 21.03 5.84
N GLU A 280 -8.92 21.63 6.42
CA GLU A 280 -8.89 22.93 7.10
C GLU A 280 -8.11 22.87 8.42
N LEU A 281 -8.08 21.71 9.08
CA LEU A 281 -7.40 21.48 10.35
C LEU A 281 -5.97 20.97 10.14
N ILE A 282 -5.77 20.09 9.16
CA ILE A 282 -4.49 19.48 8.79
C ILE A 282 -4.36 19.58 7.27
N PRO A 283 -3.56 20.53 6.73
CA PRO A 283 -3.52 20.79 5.30
C PRO A 283 -3.04 19.57 4.52
N CYS A 284 -3.60 19.38 3.33
CA CYS A 284 -3.03 18.48 2.33
C CYS A 284 -1.85 19.13 1.59
N ARG A 285 -1.22 18.40 0.68
CA ARG A 285 -0.33 18.98 -0.33
C ARG A 285 -0.93 18.80 -1.72
N GLY A 286 -1.04 19.91 -2.46
CA GLY A 286 -1.41 19.93 -3.86
C GLY A 286 -0.28 19.51 -4.78
N PHE A 287 -0.50 18.49 -5.59
CA PHE A 287 0.41 18.03 -6.63
C PHE A 287 -0.07 18.42 -8.02
N ARG A 288 0.88 18.62 -8.94
CA ARG A 288 0.61 18.85 -10.35
C ARG A 288 0.72 17.53 -11.12
N ALA A 289 -0.25 17.25 -11.98
CA ALA A 289 -0.17 16.17 -12.95
C ALA A 289 -0.83 16.57 -14.28
N GLU A 290 -0.23 16.12 -15.37
CA GLU A 290 -0.65 16.41 -16.73
C GLU A 290 -1.05 15.09 -17.40
N ILE A 291 -2.10 15.11 -18.22
CA ILE A 291 -2.53 13.95 -19.00
C ILE A 291 -2.84 14.33 -20.44
N MET A 292 -2.71 13.37 -21.34
CA MET A 292 -3.35 13.40 -22.66
C MET A 292 -4.71 12.70 -22.54
N ASP A 293 -5.74 13.48 -22.21
CA ASP A 293 -7.11 13.02 -22.07
C ASP A 293 -7.61 12.45 -23.40
N TYR A 294 -8.08 11.20 -23.36
CA TYR A 294 -8.43 10.41 -24.54
C TYR A 294 -7.38 10.43 -25.66
N GLY A 295 -6.10 10.60 -25.30
CA GLY A 295 -4.98 10.62 -26.22
C GLY A 295 -4.95 11.82 -27.18
N THR A 296 -5.84 12.81 -27.01
CA THR A 296 -5.97 13.95 -27.93
C THR A 296 -5.93 15.30 -27.24
N ASP A 297 -6.49 15.41 -26.03
CA ASP A 297 -6.65 16.70 -25.35
C ASP A 297 -5.70 16.80 -24.16
N TYR A 298 -4.81 17.78 -24.19
CA TYR A 298 -3.91 18.02 -23.06
C TYR A 298 -4.69 18.64 -21.90
N TYR A 299 -4.54 18.07 -20.71
CA TYR A 299 -5.16 18.55 -19.48
C TYR A 299 -4.13 18.63 -18.36
N ASP A 300 -4.06 19.78 -17.69
CA ASP A 300 -3.11 20.10 -16.62
C ASP A 300 -3.89 20.43 -15.34
N GLU A 301 -3.68 19.66 -14.28
CA GLU A 301 -4.15 19.98 -12.94
C GLU A 301 -2.95 20.30 -12.07
N THR A 302 -3.01 21.45 -11.41
CA THR A 302 -1.89 21.99 -10.64
C THR A 302 -2.06 21.79 -9.14
N ASN A 303 -3.20 21.24 -8.70
CA ASN A 303 -3.55 21.09 -7.31
C ASN A 303 -4.41 19.82 -7.06
N ILE A 304 -3.79 18.65 -7.11
CA ILE A 304 -4.34 17.36 -6.67
C ILE A 304 -3.94 17.15 -5.19
N PRO A 305 -4.87 17.12 -4.22
CA PRO A 305 -4.53 16.89 -2.83
C PRO A 305 -4.13 15.43 -2.65
N ALA A 306 -2.93 15.21 -2.11
CA ALA A 306 -2.32 13.90 -1.98
C ALA A 306 -1.62 13.75 -0.62
N ASP A 307 -2.16 12.91 0.26
CA ASP A 307 -1.57 12.67 1.58
C ASP A 307 -0.30 11.80 1.51
N MET A 308 -0.01 11.19 0.36
CA MET A 308 1.29 10.49 0.14
C MET A 308 2.51 11.42 0.29
N TYR A 309 2.31 12.74 0.18
CA TYR A 309 3.34 13.73 0.52
C TYR A 309 3.93 13.51 1.92
N TYR A 310 3.11 13.05 2.86
CA TYR A 310 3.50 12.77 4.24
C TYR A 310 4.08 11.37 4.45
N GLY A 311 3.97 10.48 3.46
CA GLY A 311 4.40 9.07 3.56
C GLY A 311 5.70 8.74 2.83
N CYS A 312 5.97 9.41 1.71
CA CYS A 312 7.25 9.34 1.01
C CYS A 312 8.11 10.54 1.44
N LEU A 313 9.21 10.26 2.15
CA LEU A 313 9.87 11.19 3.05
C LEU A 313 11.23 11.68 2.54
N ASP A 314 11.79 11.10 1.50
CA ASP A 314 13.18 11.35 1.11
C ASP A 314 13.37 12.20 -0.16
N GLY A 315 12.31 12.44 -0.92
CA GLY A 315 12.26 13.45 -1.96
C GLY A 315 11.94 14.84 -1.44
N THR A 316 12.09 15.85 -2.30
CA THR A 316 11.63 17.22 -2.04
C THR A 316 10.21 17.45 -2.55
N TRP A 317 9.71 16.56 -3.41
CA TRP A 317 8.48 16.75 -4.18
C TRP A 317 8.47 18.02 -5.05
N LYS A 318 9.60 18.72 -5.21
CA LYS A 318 9.74 19.89 -6.09
C LYS A 318 10.96 19.78 -6.99
N ALA A 319 10.76 20.06 -8.28
CA ALA A 319 11.84 20.18 -9.24
C ALA A 319 12.37 21.62 -9.25
N GLY A 320 13.64 21.83 -8.89
CA GLY A 320 14.31 23.13 -9.04
C GLY A 320 13.62 24.31 -8.34
N THR A 321 13.69 25.50 -8.96
CA THR A 321 13.04 26.75 -8.50
C THR A 321 11.55 26.80 -8.83
N SER A 322 10.94 25.65 -9.11
CA SER A 322 9.56 25.56 -9.56
C SER A 322 8.54 25.92 -8.45
N SER A 323 7.34 26.32 -8.87
CA SER A 323 6.21 26.67 -8.00
C SER A 323 5.41 25.46 -7.53
N TYR A 324 5.33 24.38 -8.31
CA TYR A 324 4.45 23.23 -8.02
C TYR A 324 5.18 22.08 -7.31
N TYR A 325 4.39 21.22 -6.69
CA TYR A 325 4.85 19.95 -6.12
C TYR A 325 4.39 18.79 -7.02
N GLY A 326 5.09 17.65 -6.98
CA GLY A 326 4.73 16.45 -7.76
C GLY A 326 5.00 16.55 -9.26
N GLU A 327 5.77 17.55 -9.69
CA GLU A 327 6.15 17.67 -11.09
C GLU A 327 7.18 16.61 -11.51
N SER A 328 7.21 16.35 -12.81
CA SER A 328 8.22 15.58 -13.51
C SER A 328 9.64 15.76 -12.98
N GLY A 329 10.24 14.68 -12.52
CA GLY A 329 11.61 14.64 -11.98
C GLY A 329 11.72 15.02 -10.50
N SER A 330 10.60 15.28 -9.82
CA SER A 330 10.56 15.57 -8.38
C SER A 330 9.88 14.49 -7.53
N GLU A 331 9.35 13.47 -8.17
CA GLU A 331 8.53 12.44 -7.55
C GLU A 331 9.32 11.60 -6.55
N ASP A 332 8.61 11.26 -5.47
CA ASP A 332 9.05 10.34 -4.42
C ASP A 332 7.96 9.30 -4.21
N LEU A 333 8.13 8.13 -4.80
CA LEU A 333 7.01 7.20 -5.02
C LEU A 333 7.02 5.98 -4.09
N LEU A 334 8.08 5.83 -3.31
CA LEU A 334 8.24 4.70 -2.39
C LEU A 334 8.06 5.19 -0.96
N TRP A 335 7.28 4.45 -0.19
CA TRP A 335 6.80 4.89 1.11
C TRP A 335 7.77 4.48 2.22
N GLU A 336 8.09 5.43 3.10
CA GLU A 336 8.79 5.19 4.37
C GLU A 336 7.82 4.86 5.50
N VAL A 337 6.69 5.61 5.57
CA VAL A 337 5.64 5.47 6.57
C VAL A 337 4.27 5.50 5.90
N TYR A 338 3.32 4.70 6.36
CA TYR A 338 1.99 4.62 5.76
C TYR A 338 1.05 5.65 6.38
N VAL A 339 0.46 6.52 5.54
CA VAL A 339 -0.32 7.68 5.96
C VAL A 339 -1.72 7.67 5.37
N SER A 340 -2.73 7.79 6.23
CA SER A 340 -4.12 8.03 5.82
C SER A 340 -4.79 9.01 6.79
N ARG A 341 -6.04 9.36 6.51
CA ARG A 341 -6.73 10.46 7.17
C ARG A 341 -8.05 10.02 7.83
N PHE A 342 -8.28 10.47 9.06
CA PHE A 342 -9.64 10.66 9.58
C PHE A 342 -10.02 12.11 9.26
N SER A 343 -10.73 12.34 8.16
CA SER A 343 -11.25 13.67 7.80
C SER A 343 -12.45 13.92 8.68
N VAL A 344 -12.27 14.72 9.73
CA VAL A 344 -13.29 14.95 10.76
C VAL A 344 -13.22 16.42 11.17
N ASP A 345 -14.39 17.03 11.36
CA ASP A 345 -14.56 18.41 11.79
C ASP A 345 -14.94 18.53 13.26
N SER A 346 -15.29 17.41 13.89
CA SER A 346 -15.77 17.37 15.26
C SER A 346 -15.29 16.16 16.05
N THR A 347 -15.28 16.31 17.39
CA THR A 347 -15.05 15.20 18.31
C THR A 347 -16.07 14.07 18.14
N THR A 348 -17.30 14.39 17.71
CA THR A 348 -18.33 13.37 17.47
C THR A 348 -17.95 12.46 16.30
N GLU A 349 -17.56 13.03 15.17
CA GLU A 349 -17.15 12.27 13.98
C GLU A 349 -15.87 11.48 14.25
N LEU A 350 -14.92 12.08 14.97
CA LEU A 350 -13.73 11.38 15.42
C LEU A 350 -14.05 10.15 16.27
N ASN A 351 -14.96 10.29 17.25
CA ASN A 351 -15.37 9.17 18.08
C ASN A 351 -16.11 8.10 17.26
N ASN A 352 -16.93 8.49 16.28
CA ASN A 352 -17.64 7.58 15.40
C ASN A 352 -16.65 6.70 14.61
N ILE A 353 -15.66 7.30 13.94
CA ILE A 353 -14.71 6.55 13.12
C ILE A 353 -13.75 5.69 13.96
N ILE A 354 -13.35 6.16 15.14
CA ILE A 354 -12.58 5.34 16.11
C ILE A 354 -13.39 4.13 16.53
N GLN A 355 -14.67 4.31 16.90
CA GLN A 355 -15.53 3.22 17.33
C GLN A 355 -15.70 2.18 16.22
N LYS A 356 -16.03 2.60 15.00
CA LYS A 356 -16.15 1.70 13.83
C LYS A 356 -14.85 0.94 13.54
N THR A 357 -13.70 1.59 13.68
CA THR A 357 -12.37 0.97 13.49
C THR A 357 -12.14 -0.17 14.49
N ILE A 358 -12.45 0.07 15.76
CA ILE A 358 -12.31 -0.92 16.85
C ILE A 358 -13.29 -2.08 16.64
N GLU A 359 -14.56 -1.79 16.37
CA GLU A 359 -15.60 -2.81 16.17
C GLU A 359 -15.33 -3.70 14.96
N TYR A 360 -14.94 -3.10 13.82
CA TYR A 360 -14.58 -3.86 12.62
C TYR A 360 -13.48 -4.89 12.90
N SER A 361 -12.53 -4.55 13.77
CA SER A 361 -11.36 -5.39 14.07
C SER A 361 -11.61 -6.39 15.20
N GLU A 362 -12.26 -5.96 16.29
CA GLU A 362 -12.43 -6.78 17.51
C GLU A 362 -13.76 -7.54 17.56
N GLN A 363 -14.75 -7.15 16.76
CA GLN A 363 -16.09 -7.73 16.75
C GLN A 363 -16.56 -8.17 15.34
N PRO A 364 -15.73 -8.86 14.53
CA PRO A 364 -16.19 -9.35 13.23
C PRO A 364 -17.34 -10.35 13.40
N ILE A 365 -18.38 -10.21 12.58
CA ILE A 365 -19.59 -11.03 12.69
C ILE A 365 -19.39 -12.34 11.93
N ALA A 366 -19.39 -13.47 12.64
CA ALA A 366 -19.14 -14.79 12.08
C ALA A 366 -20.04 -15.12 10.87
N GLY A 367 -19.44 -15.55 9.75
CA GLY A 367 -20.16 -15.93 8.54
C GLY A 367 -20.69 -14.75 7.72
N LYS A 368 -20.31 -13.51 8.08
CA LYS A 368 -20.68 -12.29 7.35
C LYS A 368 -19.46 -11.52 6.84
N VAL A 369 -18.25 -11.99 7.08
CA VAL A 369 -17.03 -11.23 6.79
C VAL A 369 -16.59 -11.38 5.33
N ALA A 370 -16.65 -12.57 4.75
CA ALA A 370 -16.26 -12.82 3.37
C ALA A 370 -17.42 -12.55 2.39
N LYS A 371 -17.95 -11.32 2.44
CA LYS A 371 -19.06 -10.85 1.60
C LYS A 371 -18.74 -9.48 1.02
N ASN A 372 -18.80 -9.36 -0.30
CA ASN A 372 -18.65 -8.08 -0.98
C ASN A 372 -19.88 -7.74 -1.81
N LEU A 373 -19.98 -6.45 -2.14
CA LEU A 373 -20.88 -5.91 -3.13
C LEU A 373 -20.08 -5.16 -4.20
N LEU A 374 -20.11 -5.68 -5.42
CA LEU A 374 -19.53 -5.08 -6.60
C LEU A 374 -20.59 -4.22 -7.29
N VAL A 375 -20.34 -2.92 -7.43
CA VAL A 375 -21.31 -1.93 -7.92
C VAL A 375 -20.80 -1.30 -9.22
N GLY A 376 -21.63 -1.34 -10.26
CA GLY A 376 -21.25 -0.90 -11.61
C GLY A 376 -22.36 -0.08 -12.27
N GLU A 377 -22.03 1.16 -12.63
CA GLU A 377 -22.92 2.02 -13.43
C GLU A 377 -22.54 2.00 -14.91
N LEU A 378 -23.49 2.36 -15.78
CA LEU A 378 -23.20 2.74 -17.16
C LEU A 378 -22.25 3.96 -17.17
N LEU A 379 -21.10 3.82 -17.84
CA LEU A 379 -20.08 4.87 -17.91
C LEU A 379 -20.20 5.69 -19.19
N TRP A 380 -20.34 5.00 -20.32
CA TRP A 380 -20.50 5.63 -21.63
C TRP A 380 -21.58 4.90 -22.42
N GLU A 381 -22.48 5.68 -23.01
CA GLU A 381 -23.60 5.17 -23.80
C GLU A 381 -23.14 4.75 -25.20
N GLU A 382 -23.89 3.81 -25.79
CA GLU A 382 -23.75 3.46 -27.19
C GLU A 382 -23.94 4.66 -28.12
N ASP A 383 -23.16 4.67 -29.20
CA ASP A 383 -23.36 5.56 -30.33
C ASP A 383 -23.28 4.71 -31.60
N LEU A 384 -24.45 4.33 -32.12
CA LEU A 384 -24.56 3.49 -33.31
C LEU A 384 -23.98 4.14 -34.57
N LEU A 385 -23.90 5.47 -34.64
CA LEU A 385 -23.30 6.18 -35.77
C LEU A 385 -21.78 6.07 -35.75
N LEU A 386 -21.20 6.03 -34.55
CA LEU A 386 -19.76 5.83 -34.33
C LEU A 386 -19.38 4.35 -34.14
N GLY A 387 -20.38 3.46 -34.08
CA GLY A 387 -20.24 2.03 -33.81
C GLY A 387 -19.85 1.73 -32.37
N TRP A 388 -20.02 2.66 -31.43
CA TRP A 388 -19.73 2.49 -30.00
C TRP A 388 -20.75 1.56 -29.37
N VAL A 389 -20.33 0.87 -28.32
CA VAL A 389 -21.20 0.03 -27.49
C VAL A 389 -21.16 0.59 -26.08
N ASP A 390 -22.22 0.35 -25.31
CA ASP A 390 -22.23 0.68 -23.90
C ASP A 390 -21.00 0.11 -23.19
N SER A 391 -20.43 0.91 -22.30
CA SER A 391 -19.34 0.48 -21.42
C SER A 391 -19.75 0.66 -19.97
N TYR A 392 -19.55 -0.39 -19.18
CA TYR A 392 -20.09 -0.48 -17.83
C TYR A 392 -18.99 -0.61 -16.80
N GLY A 393 -19.19 0.04 -15.65
CA GLY A 393 -18.31 -0.13 -14.49
C GLY A 393 -18.28 -1.57 -13.98
N GLY A 394 -19.36 -2.33 -14.21
CA GLY A 394 -19.43 -3.75 -13.87
C GLY A 394 -18.35 -4.59 -14.57
N ASP A 395 -17.93 -4.23 -15.79
CA ASP A 395 -16.90 -4.97 -16.54
C ASP A 395 -15.55 -4.90 -15.82
N CYS A 396 -15.26 -3.74 -15.23
CA CYS A 396 -14.09 -3.55 -14.37
C CYS A 396 -14.24 -4.29 -13.03
N MET A 397 -15.43 -4.28 -12.43
CA MET A 397 -15.63 -4.93 -11.12
C MET A 397 -15.47 -6.45 -11.19
N ASP A 398 -15.81 -7.08 -12.31
CA ASP A 398 -15.61 -8.52 -12.49
C ASP A 398 -14.13 -8.93 -12.39
N GLU A 399 -13.20 -8.04 -12.75
CA GLU A 399 -11.75 -8.30 -12.69
C GLU A 399 -11.20 -8.31 -11.26
N LEU A 400 -12.02 -7.96 -10.26
CA LEU A 400 -11.69 -8.03 -8.85
C LEU A 400 -12.00 -9.40 -8.25
N VAL A 401 -12.55 -10.35 -9.02
CA VAL A 401 -12.90 -11.69 -8.54
C VAL A 401 -11.94 -12.73 -9.10
N GLY A 402 -11.24 -13.44 -8.21
CA GLY A 402 -10.30 -14.48 -8.60
C GLY A 402 -9.08 -13.95 -9.36
N PHE A 403 -8.43 -14.84 -10.12
CA PHE A 403 -7.28 -14.51 -10.97
C PHE A 403 -7.73 -13.79 -12.24
N CYS A 404 -7.03 -12.70 -12.59
CA CYS A 404 -7.30 -11.91 -13.78
C CYS A 404 -5.99 -11.57 -14.49
N ASP A 405 -5.90 -11.90 -15.79
CA ASP A 405 -4.79 -11.58 -16.70
C ASP A 405 -5.20 -10.59 -17.80
N HIS A 406 -6.38 -9.99 -17.68
CA HIS A 406 -6.86 -9.01 -18.63
C HIS A 406 -5.88 -7.86 -18.76
N ASN A 407 -5.75 -7.38 -19.99
CA ASN A 407 -4.91 -6.24 -20.35
C ASN A 407 -3.41 -6.49 -20.14
N SER A 408 -3.00 -7.76 -20.24
CA SER A 408 -1.61 -8.21 -20.25
C SER A 408 -0.87 -7.95 -18.93
N TYR A 409 -1.58 -7.92 -17.79
CA TYR A 409 -0.97 -7.96 -16.46
C TYR A 409 -1.84 -8.78 -15.51
N GLU A 410 -1.18 -9.44 -14.56
CA GLU A 410 -1.79 -10.42 -13.68
C GLU A 410 -2.06 -9.82 -12.30
N THR A 411 -3.29 -10.02 -11.82
CA THR A 411 -3.69 -9.70 -10.45
C THR A 411 -4.62 -10.80 -9.93
N THR A 412 -4.88 -10.79 -8.63
CA THR A 412 -5.89 -11.68 -8.04
C THR A 412 -6.61 -10.91 -6.96
N GLY A 413 -7.93 -10.87 -7.01
CA GLY A 413 -8.77 -10.23 -5.99
C GLY A 413 -9.48 -11.27 -5.13
N TYR A 414 -10.77 -11.07 -4.89
CA TYR A 414 -11.58 -11.90 -4.01
C TYR A 414 -11.42 -13.40 -4.27
N SER A 415 -11.04 -14.12 -3.23
CA SER A 415 -10.79 -15.56 -3.30
C SER A 415 -12.09 -16.36 -3.43
N ALA A 416 -11.98 -17.63 -3.83
CA ALA A 416 -13.15 -18.51 -4.02
C ALA A 416 -14.02 -18.73 -2.76
N GLY A 417 -13.52 -18.37 -1.57
CA GLY A 417 -14.27 -18.43 -0.31
C GLY A 417 -15.22 -17.24 -0.08
N TRP A 418 -15.20 -16.23 -0.95
CA TRP A 418 -16.04 -15.05 -0.84
C TRP A 418 -17.42 -15.24 -1.49
N THR A 419 -18.44 -14.69 -0.85
CA THR A 419 -19.74 -14.47 -1.49
C THR A 419 -19.68 -13.16 -2.27
N ASN A 420 -19.47 -13.28 -3.59
CA ASN A 420 -19.44 -12.13 -4.48
C ASN A 420 -20.85 -11.76 -4.93
N THR A 421 -21.28 -10.54 -4.63
CA THR A 421 -22.60 -10.07 -5.04
C THR A 421 -22.47 -8.86 -5.95
N THR A 422 -23.29 -8.80 -7.01
CA THR A 422 -23.20 -7.73 -8.00
C THR A 422 -24.44 -6.84 -7.97
N LEU A 423 -24.25 -5.58 -8.34
CA LEU A 423 -25.31 -4.63 -8.69
C LEU A 423 -24.83 -3.80 -9.87
N TYR A 424 -25.09 -4.31 -11.08
CA TYR A 424 -24.62 -3.73 -12.33
C TYR A 424 -25.79 -3.27 -13.18
N ASP A 425 -25.67 -2.10 -13.82
CA ASP A 425 -26.68 -1.65 -14.80
C ASP A 425 -26.81 -2.64 -15.97
N ARG A 426 -25.69 -3.16 -16.48
CA ARG A 426 -25.67 -4.06 -17.65
C ARG A 426 -26.51 -5.33 -17.46
N ASP A 427 -26.71 -5.75 -16.20
CA ASP A 427 -27.40 -6.99 -15.84
C ASP A 427 -28.91 -6.76 -15.58
N LEU A 428 -29.38 -5.51 -15.65
CA LEU A 428 -30.74 -5.13 -15.30
C LEU A 428 -31.49 -4.53 -16.50
N ALA A 429 -32.80 -4.80 -16.57
CA ALA A 429 -33.66 -4.20 -17.59
C ALA A 429 -33.85 -2.68 -17.40
N ASN A 430 -33.62 -2.17 -16.19
CA ASN A 430 -33.65 -0.74 -15.87
C ASN A 430 -32.50 -0.43 -14.90
N PRO A 431 -31.91 0.78 -14.98
CA PRO A 431 -30.88 1.19 -14.04
C PRO A 431 -31.33 1.07 -12.58
N TRP A 432 -30.46 0.56 -11.71
CA TRP A 432 -30.75 0.44 -10.28
C TRP A 432 -30.85 1.80 -9.59
N THR A 433 -31.57 1.90 -8.48
CA THR A 433 -31.74 3.16 -7.73
C THR A 433 -30.94 3.17 -6.45
N LYS A 434 -30.69 4.34 -5.86
CA LYS A 434 -30.12 4.45 -4.50
C LYS A 434 -30.87 3.60 -3.47
N THR A 435 -32.19 3.53 -3.55
CA THR A 435 -33.01 2.69 -2.67
C THR A 435 -32.69 1.22 -2.84
N THR A 436 -32.41 0.77 -4.07
CA THR A 436 -32.00 -0.62 -4.36
C THR A 436 -30.69 -0.93 -3.66
N LEU A 437 -29.67 -0.07 -3.84
CA LEU A 437 -28.36 -0.23 -3.23
C LEU A 437 -28.44 -0.21 -1.69
N VAL A 438 -29.07 0.81 -1.11
CA VAL A 438 -29.20 0.98 0.34
C VAL A 438 -29.92 -0.22 0.98
N ASN A 439 -31.00 -0.70 0.36
CA ASN A 439 -31.69 -1.90 0.86
C ASN A 439 -30.81 -3.14 0.81
N LYS A 440 -29.98 -3.27 -0.23
CA LYS A 440 -29.05 -4.39 -0.38
C LYS A 440 -28.00 -4.40 0.74
N ILE A 441 -27.37 -3.24 0.97
CA ILE A 441 -26.37 -3.05 2.03
C ILE A 441 -26.97 -3.41 3.41
N LYS A 442 -28.19 -2.94 3.68
CA LYS A 442 -28.90 -3.21 4.95
C LYS A 442 -29.27 -4.67 5.19
N THR A 443 -29.46 -5.45 4.12
CA THR A 443 -30.04 -6.80 4.21
C THR A 443 -28.97 -7.89 4.21
N ASP A 444 -27.88 -7.68 3.46
CA ASP A 444 -26.94 -8.76 3.14
C ASP A 444 -25.62 -8.69 3.94
N ASP A 445 -25.40 -7.58 4.67
CA ASP A 445 -24.24 -7.32 5.55
C ASP A 445 -22.88 -7.51 4.85
N TYR A 446 -22.59 -6.65 3.87
CA TYR A 446 -21.29 -6.64 3.19
C TYR A 446 -20.21 -6.01 4.08
N THR A 447 -18.97 -6.48 3.94
CA THR A 447 -17.78 -5.86 4.55
C THR A 447 -16.94 -5.10 3.54
N TRP A 448 -17.22 -5.27 2.25
CA TRP A 448 -16.58 -4.59 1.14
C TRP A 448 -17.59 -4.13 0.11
N ILE A 449 -17.37 -2.93 -0.42
CA ILE A 449 -18.12 -2.36 -1.54
C ILE A 449 -17.11 -1.78 -2.52
N ASP A 450 -17.01 -2.37 -3.70
CA ASP A 450 -16.20 -1.84 -4.79
C ASP A 450 -17.11 -1.19 -5.83
N HIS A 451 -16.70 -0.02 -6.32
CA HIS A 451 -17.54 0.79 -7.19
C HIS A 451 -16.76 1.36 -8.37
N LEU A 452 -17.38 1.25 -9.55
CA LEU A 452 -17.08 2.11 -10.70
C LEU A 452 -18.35 2.66 -11.33
N GLY A 453 -18.41 3.98 -11.40
CA GLY A 453 -19.53 4.77 -11.91
C GLY A 453 -19.18 6.26 -11.93
N HIS A 454 -20.10 7.06 -12.44
CA HIS A 454 -19.95 8.52 -12.39
C HIS A 454 -20.02 9.01 -10.95
N SER A 455 -19.21 10.00 -10.60
CA SER A 455 -19.17 10.55 -9.25
C SER A 455 -18.81 12.04 -9.27
N ASN A 456 -19.05 12.69 -8.14
CA ASN A 456 -18.64 14.06 -7.86
C ASN A 456 -18.39 14.18 -6.34
N ASN A 457 -17.96 15.35 -5.86
CA ASN A 457 -17.72 15.63 -4.44
C ASN A 457 -18.85 15.12 -3.56
N THR A 458 -20.10 15.46 -3.88
CA THR A 458 -21.26 15.13 -3.06
C THR A 458 -22.12 13.99 -3.62
N TYR A 459 -21.62 13.22 -4.60
CA TYR A 459 -22.37 12.17 -5.29
C TYR A 459 -21.51 10.95 -5.62
N ASN A 460 -21.97 9.76 -5.23
CA ASN A 460 -21.32 8.48 -5.53
C ASN A 460 -22.34 7.33 -5.41
N MET A 461 -22.25 6.32 -6.28
CA MET A 461 -23.16 5.17 -6.29
C MET A 461 -24.65 5.58 -6.30
N ARG A 462 -25.01 6.60 -7.08
CA ARG A 462 -26.37 7.20 -7.14
C ARG A 462 -26.90 7.82 -5.84
N MET A 463 -26.07 7.95 -4.83
CA MET A 463 -26.39 8.62 -3.57
C MET A 463 -25.78 10.00 -3.54
N THR A 464 -26.46 10.93 -2.87
CA THR A 464 -25.84 12.20 -2.45
C THR A 464 -25.42 12.12 -0.99
N THR A 465 -24.60 13.07 -0.51
CA THR A 465 -24.23 13.18 0.92
C THR A 465 -25.45 13.18 1.86
N SER A 466 -26.57 13.79 1.44
CA SER A 466 -27.83 13.77 2.20
C SER A 466 -28.47 12.40 2.37
N ASP A 467 -28.10 11.41 1.55
CA ASP A 467 -28.55 10.02 1.70
C ASP A 467 -27.70 9.23 2.70
N VAL A 468 -26.50 9.71 3.05
CA VAL A 468 -25.56 9.09 3.98
C VAL A 468 -25.96 9.42 5.42
N THR A 469 -26.94 8.69 5.93
CA THR A 469 -27.52 8.92 7.27
C THR A 469 -27.65 7.63 8.06
N THR A 470 -27.68 7.74 9.39
CA THR A 470 -27.87 6.60 10.30
C THR A 470 -29.24 5.92 10.15
N THR A 471 -30.18 6.56 9.46
CA THR A 471 -31.47 5.94 9.09
C THR A 471 -31.33 5.06 7.86
N ASN A 472 -30.49 5.46 6.90
CA ASN A 472 -30.29 4.72 5.66
C ASN A 472 -29.29 3.57 5.80
N PHE A 473 -28.37 3.62 6.76
CA PHE A 473 -27.41 2.56 7.02
C PHE A 473 -27.60 2.02 8.45
N ASN A 474 -27.56 0.71 8.65
CA ASN A 474 -27.70 0.05 9.96
C ASN A 474 -26.41 -0.66 10.42
N ASN A 475 -25.33 -0.53 9.65
CA ASN A 475 -24.01 -1.12 9.88
C ASN A 475 -23.29 -0.50 11.08
N ASP A 476 -23.78 -0.82 12.28
CA ASP A 476 -23.35 -0.28 13.57
C ASP A 476 -22.14 -1.00 14.19
N GLY A 477 -21.47 -1.86 13.42
CA GLY A 477 -20.29 -2.61 13.86
C GLY A 477 -20.58 -3.81 14.75
N SER A 478 -21.77 -3.91 15.34
CA SER A 478 -22.11 -4.97 16.33
C SER A 478 -23.21 -5.92 15.84
N SER A 479 -24.27 -5.39 15.22
CA SER A 479 -25.38 -6.15 14.65
C SER A 479 -25.22 -6.37 13.14
N ALA A 480 -24.58 -5.40 12.48
CA ALA A 480 -24.21 -5.44 11.07
C ALA A 480 -22.81 -4.83 10.90
N SER A 481 -21.95 -5.52 10.15
CA SER A 481 -20.55 -5.12 9.99
C SER A 481 -20.43 -3.78 9.28
N ALA A 482 -19.54 -2.92 9.79
CA ALA A 482 -19.05 -1.78 9.01
C ALA A 482 -18.31 -2.29 7.77
N PHE A 483 -18.31 -1.49 6.70
CA PHE A 483 -17.74 -1.88 5.41
C PHE A 483 -16.64 -0.94 4.92
N LEU A 484 -15.79 -1.45 4.04
CA LEU A 484 -14.86 -0.67 3.25
C LEU A 484 -15.52 -0.25 1.93
N ILE A 485 -15.29 0.98 1.47
CA ILE A 485 -15.62 1.38 0.09
C ILE A 485 -14.34 1.66 -0.69
N TYR A 486 -14.21 1.11 -1.90
CA TYR A 486 -13.26 1.56 -2.91
C TYR A 486 -14.03 2.08 -4.14
N SER A 487 -13.84 3.35 -4.49
CA SER A 487 -14.51 3.96 -5.65
C SER A 487 -13.50 4.54 -6.64
N GLN A 488 -13.62 4.14 -7.90
CA GLN A 488 -12.88 4.75 -9.01
C GLN A 488 -13.52 6.05 -9.53
N GLY A 489 -14.69 6.43 -9.02
CA GLY A 489 -15.42 7.62 -9.49
C GLY A 489 -14.64 8.92 -9.30
N CYS A 490 -15.04 9.95 -10.05
CA CYS A 490 -14.49 11.29 -9.96
C CYS A 490 -14.85 11.98 -8.62
N TYR A 491 -13.87 12.66 -8.00
CA TYR A 491 -14.03 13.58 -6.86
C TYR A 491 -14.73 13.02 -5.61
N SER A 492 -15.04 11.72 -5.54
CA SER A 492 -15.79 11.16 -4.42
C SER A 492 -14.99 11.12 -3.11
N GLY A 493 -13.66 11.26 -3.20
CA GLY A 493 -12.74 11.47 -2.07
C GLY A 493 -12.06 12.84 -2.13
N ALA A 494 -12.73 13.88 -2.64
CA ALA A 494 -12.23 15.26 -2.66
C ALA A 494 -12.32 15.91 -1.27
N PHE A 495 -11.53 15.39 -0.32
CA PHE A 495 -11.45 15.81 1.08
C PHE A 495 -10.88 17.24 1.28
N ASP A 496 -10.46 17.91 0.21
CA ASP A 496 -10.18 19.34 0.23
C ASP A 496 -11.39 20.19 -0.16
N ASN A 497 -12.55 19.56 -0.37
CA ASN A 497 -13.82 20.16 -0.76
C ASN A 497 -13.80 20.97 -2.07
N ARG A 498 -12.80 20.77 -2.96
CA ARG A 498 -12.76 21.43 -4.27
C ARG A 498 -13.57 20.67 -5.31
N ASP A 499 -14.54 21.33 -5.91
CA ASP A 499 -15.40 20.78 -6.96
C ASP A 499 -14.69 20.70 -8.35
N PRO A 500 -15.30 20.05 -9.34
CA PRO A 500 -14.72 19.93 -10.69
C PRO A 500 -14.58 21.25 -11.46
N TYR A 501 -15.23 22.33 -10.99
CA TYR A 501 -15.15 23.67 -11.55
C TYR A 501 -14.09 24.53 -10.84
N GLY A 502 -13.42 23.97 -9.84
CA GLY A 502 -12.36 24.61 -9.08
C GLY A 502 -12.84 25.46 -7.90
N THR A 503 -14.10 25.30 -7.48
CA THR A 503 -14.69 26.00 -6.34
C THR A 503 -14.60 25.14 -5.09
N TYR A 504 -14.14 25.73 -3.98
CA TYR A 504 -14.19 25.10 -2.67
C TYR A 504 -15.59 25.23 -2.09
N ILE A 505 -16.30 24.12 -1.94
CA ILE A 505 -17.65 24.07 -1.35
C ILE A 505 -17.56 23.87 0.16
N THR A 506 -18.63 24.18 0.90
CA THR A 506 -18.66 24.10 2.37
C THR A 506 -19.26 22.78 2.88
N THR A 507 -19.29 21.76 2.04
CA THR A 507 -19.89 20.47 2.37
C THR A 507 -18.88 19.41 2.04
N ASP A 508 -18.63 18.57 3.04
CA ASP A 508 -17.71 17.44 2.97
C ASP A 508 -18.02 16.57 1.76
N CYS A 509 -16.97 15.97 1.20
CA CYS A 509 -17.17 15.01 0.13
C CYS A 509 -17.90 13.76 0.64
N ILE A 510 -18.47 12.99 -0.28
CA ILE A 510 -19.28 11.83 0.08
C ILE A 510 -18.45 10.73 0.75
N GLY A 511 -17.15 10.63 0.45
CA GLY A 511 -16.23 9.77 1.18
C GLY A 511 -16.15 10.12 2.66
N GLU A 512 -16.05 11.42 2.99
CA GLU A 512 -16.04 11.92 4.37
C GLU A 512 -17.38 11.68 5.05
N ALA A 513 -18.50 11.98 4.37
CA ALA A 513 -19.84 11.71 4.89
C ALA A 513 -20.01 10.23 5.31
N PHE A 514 -19.46 9.29 4.53
CA PHE A 514 -19.47 7.85 4.89
C PHE A 514 -18.61 7.53 6.11
N THR A 515 -17.40 8.08 6.18
CA THR A 515 -16.44 7.76 7.25
C THR A 515 -16.77 8.47 8.57
N CYS A 516 -17.38 9.66 8.53
CA CYS A 516 -17.80 10.46 9.68
C CYS A 516 -19.08 9.94 10.36
N LEU A 517 -19.93 9.23 9.61
CA LEU A 517 -21.20 8.70 10.11
C LEU A 517 -20.97 7.69 11.26
N ALA A 518 -21.87 7.64 12.24
CA ALA A 518 -21.77 6.69 13.36
C ALA A 518 -21.86 5.21 12.97
N ASN A 519 -22.37 4.92 11.78
CA ASN A 519 -22.46 3.59 11.18
C ASN A 519 -21.97 3.65 9.72
N ALA A 520 -22.12 2.57 8.95
CA ALA A 520 -21.67 2.46 7.55
C ALA A 520 -20.18 2.18 7.37
N ALA A 521 -19.42 3.10 6.76
CA ALA A 521 -18.08 2.78 6.27
C ALA A 521 -17.01 2.93 7.37
N VAL A 522 -16.14 1.93 7.53
CA VAL A 522 -14.95 2.03 8.39
C VAL A 522 -13.79 2.73 7.67
N ALA A 523 -13.79 2.69 6.35
CA ALA A 523 -12.83 3.40 5.50
C ALA A 523 -13.38 3.61 4.08
N TYR A 524 -12.80 4.58 3.38
CA TYR A 524 -13.14 4.96 2.01
C TYR A 524 -11.86 5.23 1.21
N ILE A 525 -11.67 4.55 0.09
CA ILE A 525 -10.62 4.85 -0.89
C ILE A 525 -11.29 5.49 -2.10
N GLY A 526 -10.83 6.67 -2.49
CA GLY A 526 -11.37 7.34 -3.66
C GLY A 526 -10.50 8.47 -4.20
N ASN A 527 -10.92 8.98 -5.34
CA ASN A 527 -10.19 10.03 -6.05
C ASN A 527 -10.59 11.42 -5.52
N SER A 528 -9.58 12.23 -5.21
CA SER A 528 -9.75 13.64 -4.89
C SER A 528 -10.05 14.54 -6.09
N ARG A 529 -9.87 14.02 -7.31
CA ARG A 529 -10.08 14.67 -8.61
C ARG A 529 -10.71 13.66 -9.58
N TYR A 530 -10.67 13.94 -10.88
CA TYR A 530 -11.21 13.04 -11.90
C TYR A 530 -10.60 11.63 -11.78
N GLY A 531 -11.46 10.61 -11.70
CA GLY A 531 -11.07 9.24 -11.99
C GLY A 531 -10.90 9.05 -13.49
N LEU A 532 -10.03 8.12 -13.88
CA LEU A 532 -9.67 7.87 -15.28
C LEU A 532 -10.04 6.44 -15.70
N GLY A 533 -10.61 6.29 -16.90
CA GLY A 533 -11.08 5.02 -17.44
C GLY A 533 -10.98 4.93 -18.98
N SER A 534 -11.21 3.75 -19.53
CA SER A 534 -11.22 3.52 -20.99
C SER A 534 -12.65 3.30 -21.50
N PRO A 535 -13.11 4.03 -22.54
CA PRO A 535 -14.48 3.90 -23.06
C PRO A 535 -14.79 2.62 -23.83
N PHE A 536 -13.81 1.74 -24.04
CA PHE A 536 -13.98 0.56 -24.92
C PHE A 536 -13.48 -0.74 -24.31
N ASN A 537 -12.87 -0.68 -23.11
CA ASN A 537 -12.37 -1.85 -22.37
C ASN A 537 -12.08 -1.46 -20.91
N THR A 538 -11.51 -2.39 -20.15
CA THR A 538 -11.20 -2.24 -18.72
C THR A 538 -9.78 -1.73 -18.44
N ASP A 539 -9.00 -1.35 -19.45
CA ASP A 539 -7.62 -0.86 -19.32
C ASP A 539 -7.57 0.65 -19.06
N GLY A 540 -8.28 1.06 -18.02
CA GLY A 540 -8.14 2.39 -17.44
C GLY A 540 -7.04 2.40 -16.38
N SER A 541 -6.33 3.52 -16.24
CA SER A 541 -5.36 3.67 -15.14
C SER A 541 -6.02 3.53 -13.77
N GLY A 542 -7.26 4.01 -13.58
CA GLY A 542 -8.01 3.80 -12.33
C GLY A 542 -8.19 2.32 -11.97
N GLN A 543 -8.57 1.50 -12.96
CA GLN A 543 -8.81 0.07 -12.79
C GLN A 543 -7.52 -0.68 -12.43
N ARG A 544 -6.39 -0.27 -12.99
CA ARG A 544 -5.07 -0.84 -12.65
C ARG A 544 -4.76 -0.68 -11.16
N PHE A 545 -4.92 0.50 -10.59
CA PHE A 545 -4.63 0.73 -9.17
C PHE A 545 -5.60 -0.04 -8.28
N HIS A 546 -6.88 -0.10 -8.66
CA HIS A 546 -7.89 -0.86 -7.94
C HIS A 546 -7.55 -2.37 -7.91
N ARG A 547 -7.18 -2.96 -9.05
CA ARG A 547 -6.76 -4.36 -9.12
C ARG A 547 -5.50 -4.65 -8.29
N TYR A 548 -4.52 -3.74 -8.27
CA TYR A 548 -3.32 -3.92 -7.44
C TYR A 548 -3.57 -3.71 -5.95
N PHE A 549 -4.53 -2.86 -5.57
CA PHE A 549 -4.99 -2.73 -4.18
C PHE A 549 -5.52 -4.08 -3.67
N HIS A 550 -6.41 -4.71 -4.43
CA HIS A 550 -6.92 -6.05 -4.12
C HIS A 550 -5.81 -7.12 -4.13
N HIS A 551 -4.93 -7.11 -5.13
CA HIS A 551 -3.80 -8.04 -5.21
C HIS A 551 -2.88 -8.00 -3.99
N ALA A 552 -2.66 -6.81 -3.42
CA ALA A 552 -1.87 -6.63 -2.21
C ALA A 552 -2.40 -7.49 -1.06
N GLY A 553 -3.71 -7.43 -0.79
CA GLY A 553 -4.35 -8.19 0.30
C GLY A 553 -4.53 -9.66 -0.04
N PHE A 554 -5.13 -9.96 -1.20
CA PHE A 554 -5.56 -11.32 -1.53
C PHE A 554 -4.44 -12.24 -2.01
N THR A 555 -3.27 -11.71 -2.39
CA THR A 555 -2.13 -12.51 -2.88
C THR A 555 -0.86 -12.30 -2.08
N LEU A 556 -0.53 -11.04 -1.77
CA LEU A 556 0.78 -10.71 -1.20
C LEU A 556 0.78 -10.70 0.33
N GLY A 557 -0.38 -10.87 0.98
CA GLY A 557 -0.52 -10.77 2.43
C GLY A 557 -0.15 -9.38 2.97
N ILE A 558 -0.38 -8.34 2.15
CA ILE A 558 -0.27 -6.94 2.56
C ILE A 558 -1.69 -6.50 2.89
N ASN A 559 -2.03 -6.48 4.18
CA ASN A 559 -3.44 -6.43 4.60
C ASN A 559 -3.83 -5.15 5.36
N ASN A 560 -2.88 -4.26 5.63
CA ASN A 560 -3.23 -2.96 6.22
C ASN A 560 -3.73 -2.02 5.13
N LEU A 561 -4.83 -1.30 5.39
CA LEU A 561 -5.51 -0.40 4.46
C LEU A 561 -4.55 0.45 3.63
N GLU A 562 -3.69 1.24 4.30
CA GLU A 562 -2.81 2.14 3.57
C GLU A 562 -1.61 1.43 2.95
N LYS A 563 -1.18 0.28 3.49
CA LYS A 563 -0.14 -0.53 2.83
C LYS A 563 -0.63 -1.08 1.49
N MET A 564 -1.90 -1.47 1.41
CA MET A 564 -2.52 -1.92 0.15
C MET A 564 -2.58 -0.78 -0.87
N ASN A 565 -2.99 0.41 -0.43
CA ASN A 565 -3.05 1.60 -1.28
C ASN A 565 -1.65 2.03 -1.75
N ALA A 566 -0.68 2.12 -0.83
CA ALA A 566 0.72 2.40 -1.14
C ALA A 566 1.30 1.39 -2.13
N TYR A 567 1.09 0.08 -1.93
CA TYR A 567 1.57 -0.96 -2.85
C TYR A 567 1.03 -0.75 -4.28
N SER A 568 -0.25 -0.39 -4.43
CA SER A 568 -0.85 -0.10 -5.74
C SER A 568 -0.13 1.03 -6.50
N LYS A 569 0.47 1.97 -5.76
CA LYS A 569 1.30 3.06 -6.32
C LYS A 569 2.73 2.58 -6.59
N GLU A 570 3.36 1.92 -5.62
CA GLU A 570 4.76 1.46 -5.69
C GLU A 570 5.00 0.45 -6.82
N VAL A 571 4.09 -0.50 -7.01
CA VAL A 571 4.21 -1.53 -8.06
C VAL A 571 4.10 -0.93 -9.47
N ASN A 572 3.48 0.25 -9.59
CA ASN A 572 3.34 1.01 -10.84
C ASN A 572 4.34 2.19 -10.94
N ALA A 573 5.29 2.32 -10.01
CA ALA A 573 6.20 3.48 -9.95
C ALA A 573 7.01 3.69 -11.24
N ALA A 574 7.44 2.61 -11.90
CA ALA A 574 8.14 2.71 -13.18
C ALA A 574 7.25 3.29 -14.30
N LEU A 575 5.92 3.07 -14.26
CA LEU A 575 4.97 3.68 -15.19
C LEU A 575 4.66 5.13 -14.81
N ILE A 576 4.58 5.43 -13.51
CA ILE A 576 4.35 6.80 -13.01
C ILE A 576 5.49 7.74 -13.44
N LEU A 577 6.74 7.24 -13.44
CA LEU A 577 7.95 7.99 -13.78
C LEU A 577 8.20 8.10 -15.29
N GLU A 578 7.48 7.31 -16.10
CA GLU A 578 7.66 7.32 -17.54
C GLU A 578 6.74 8.38 -18.17
N GLU A 579 7.34 9.34 -18.87
CA GLU A 579 6.64 10.51 -19.41
C GLU A 579 6.98 10.77 -20.87
N ASP A 580 7.79 9.92 -21.51
CA ASP A 580 7.88 9.96 -22.95
C ASP A 580 6.54 9.54 -23.53
N ILE A 581 5.84 10.43 -24.22
CA ILE A 581 4.55 10.11 -24.86
C ILE A 581 4.64 8.97 -25.89
N ASN A 582 5.83 8.67 -26.41
CA ASN A 582 6.07 7.67 -27.46
C ASN A 582 6.49 6.31 -26.92
N LEU A 583 7.00 6.25 -25.68
CA LEU A 583 7.45 5.02 -25.01
C LEU A 583 6.59 4.70 -23.80
N GLY A 584 6.13 5.75 -23.14
CA GLY A 584 5.44 5.79 -21.88
C GLY A 584 3.98 5.43 -21.99
N PRO A 585 3.57 4.40 -21.26
CA PRO A 585 2.22 3.94 -21.33
C PRO A 585 1.39 4.86 -20.38
N TYR A 586 0.22 5.36 -20.81
CA TYR A 586 -0.59 6.33 -20.06
C TYR A 586 0.15 7.66 -19.78
N PHE A 587 0.47 8.47 -20.79
CA PHE A 587 1.13 9.79 -20.58
C PHE A 587 0.50 10.53 -19.37
N GLY A 588 1.23 10.52 -18.24
CA GLY A 588 0.85 11.02 -16.93
C GLY A 588 -0.39 10.43 -16.24
N GLN A 589 -1.17 9.50 -16.82
CA GLN A 589 -2.41 9.01 -16.20
C GLN A 589 -2.15 8.11 -14.98
N CYS A 590 -1.08 7.31 -14.96
CA CYS A 590 -0.68 6.57 -13.76
C CYS A 590 -0.26 7.54 -12.63
N LYS A 591 0.47 8.60 -12.97
CA LYS A 591 0.85 9.65 -12.00
C LYS A 591 -0.38 10.35 -11.44
N TRP A 592 -1.30 10.73 -12.32
CA TRP A 592 -2.57 11.33 -11.95
C TRP A 592 -3.34 10.48 -10.94
N ILE A 593 -3.52 9.19 -11.24
CA ILE A 593 -4.22 8.26 -10.33
C ILE A 593 -3.48 8.11 -9.00
N ALA A 594 -2.16 7.92 -9.03
CA ALA A 594 -1.35 7.79 -7.81
C ALA A 594 -1.48 9.00 -6.87
N TYR A 595 -1.64 10.21 -7.42
CA TYR A 595 -1.82 11.43 -6.63
C TYR A 595 -3.23 11.59 -6.11
N THR A 596 -4.24 11.22 -6.89
CA THR A 596 -5.62 11.49 -6.52
C THR A 596 -6.25 10.43 -5.62
N VAL A 597 -5.80 9.17 -5.69
CA VAL A 597 -6.33 8.09 -4.85
C VAL A 597 -5.79 8.18 -3.42
N ASN A 598 -6.66 8.50 -2.47
CA ASN A 598 -6.34 8.66 -1.05
C ASN A 598 -7.24 7.74 -0.21
N ALA A 599 -6.74 7.31 0.95
CA ALA A 599 -7.52 6.56 1.92
C ALA A 599 -8.00 7.46 3.07
N LEU A 600 -9.29 7.43 3.33
CA LEU A 600 -9.94 7.97 4.51
C LEU A 600 -10.22 6.79 5.46
N GLY A 601 -9.54 6.71 6.61
CA GLY A 601 -9.56 5.56 7.51
C GLY A 601 -8.28 5.40 8.34
N ASP A 602 -8.20 4.34 9.16
CA ASP A 602 -7.01 4.02 9.97
C ASP A 602 -5.94 3.40 9.05
N PRO A 603 -4.72 3.98 8.97
CA PRO A 603 -3.67 3.45 8.10
C PRO A 603 -3.26 2.02 8.46
N ALA A 604 -3.43 1.64 9.75
CA ALA A 604 -3.12 0.32 10.27
C ALA A 604 -4.35 -0.62 10.34
N LEU A 605 -5.50 -0.24 9.79
CA LEU A 605 -6.68 -1.11 9.72
C LEU A 605 -6.31 -2.40 8.99
N ASP A 606 -6.33 -3.53 9.70
CA ASP A 606 -6.11 -4.86 9.11
C ASP A 606 -7.42 -5.32 8.47
N VAL A 607 -7.51 -5.26 7.15
CA VAL A 607 -8.75 -5.55 6.42
C VAL A 607 -8.99 -7.05 6.39
N TRP A 608 -10.25 -7.47 6.44
CA TRP A 608 -10.56 -8.90 6.29
C TRP A 608 -10.44 -9.33 4.83
N THR A 609 -9.67 -10.39 4.57
CA THR A 609 -9.52 -11.04 3.25
C THR A 609 -10.07 -12.47 3.22
N ALA A 610 -10.59 -12.96 4.34
CA ALA A 610 -11.31 -14.23 4.46
C ALA A 610 -12.20 -14.21 5.72
N GLU A 611 -13.04 -15.23 5.87
CA GLU A 611 -13.76 -15.46 7.13
C GLU A 611 -12.76 -15.66 8.29
N PRO A 612 -12.96 -15.01 9.45
CA PRO A 612 -12.05 -15.13 10.58
C PRO A 612 -12.01 -16.55 11.14
N GLN A 613 -10.81 -17.00 11.48
CA GLN A 613 -10.57 -18.29 12.11
C GLN A 613 -10.46 -18.15 13.64
N THR A 614 -10.76 -19.22 14.36
CA THR A 614 -10.55 -19.27 15.81
C THR A 614 -9.11 -19.60 16.14
N MET A 615 -8.55 -18.87 17.10
CA MET A 615 -7.23 -19.12 17.65
C MET A 615 -7.32 -19.92 18.95
N THR A 616 -6.51 -20.98 19.07
CA THR A 616 -6.27 -21.68 20.34
C THR A 616 -5.04 -21.08 20.99
N VAL A 617 -5.11 -20.78 22.29
CA VAL A 617 -4.01 -20.19 23.06
C VAL A 617 -3.90 -20.89 24.40
N SER A 618 -2.69 -21.26 24.80
CA SER A 618 -2.36 -21.65 26.17
C SER A 618 -1.09 -20.93 26.62
N VAL A 619 -1.01 -20.64 27.92
CA VAL A 619 0.14 -20.00 28.54
C VAL A 619 0.67 -20.93 29.63
N THR A 620 1.98 -21.16 29.61
CA THR A 620 2.68 -21.94 30.63
C THR A 620 3.83 -21.14 31.19
N ASP A 621 4.20 -21.42 32.43
CA ASP A 621 5.29 -20.77 33.13
C ASP A 621 6.39 -21.76 33.52
N ALA A 622 7.55 -21.19 33.83
CA ALA A 622 8.59 -21.89 34.56
C ALA A 622 9.45 -20.92 35.36
N VAL A 623 10.01 -21.42 36.47
CA VAL A 623 10.94 -20.64 37.28
C VAL A 623 12.25 -20.44 36.51
N GLY A 624 12.63 -19.19 36.26
CA GLY A 624 13.88 -18.83 35.62
C GLY A 624 15.11 -19.13 36.49
N PRO A 625 16.33 -18.98 35.93
CA PRO A 625 17.57 -19.25 36.67
C PRO A 625 17.63 -18.48 38.00
N ASN A 626 17.97 -19.18 39.08
CA ASN A 626 18.05 -18.64 40.45
C ASN A 626 16.75 -17.99 40.98
N GLY A 627 15.59 -18.24 40.35
CA GLY A 627 14.33 -17.58 40.72
C GLY A 627 14.28 -16.08 40.39
N ALA A 628 15.16 -15.60 39.51
CA ALA A 628 15.26 -14.18 39.17
C ALA A 628 14.14 -13.69 38.21
N SER A 629 13.43 -14.62 37.58
CA SER A 629 12.37 -14.36 36.59
C SER A 629 11.35 -15.51 36.59
N VAL A 630 10.20 -15.25 35.98
CA VAL A 630 9.24 -16.28 35.54
C VAL A 630 9.26 -16.30 34.01
N GLU A 631 9.67 -17.45 33.46
CA GLU A 631 9.74 -17.70 32.03
C GLU A 631 8.36 -18.13 31.52
N MET A 632 7.79 -17.34 30.64
CA MET A 632 6.46 -17.54 30.05
C MET A 632 6.60 -18.08 28.64
N LEU A 633 5.75 -19.06 28.29
CA LEU A 633 5.56 -19.55 26.93
C LEU A 633 4.10 -19.44 26.55
N VAL A 634 3.82 -18.62 25.54
CA VAL A 634 2.53 -18.56 24.86
C VAL A 634 2.58 -19.51 23.68
N ASP A 635 1.68 -20.49 23.68
CA ASP A 635 1.52 -21.50 22.63
C ASP A 635 0.19 -21.27 21.91
N THR A 636 0.27 -21.08 20.59
CA THR A 636 -0.87 -20.82 19.73
C THR A 636 -0.84 -21.65 18.45
N ASN A 637 -2.00 -21.85 17.82
CA ASN A 637 -2.06 -22.44 16.47
C ASN A 637 -1.84 -21.42 15.34
N ALA A 638 -1.45 -20.18 15.65
CA ALA A 638 -1.36 -19.07 14.72
C ALA A 638 0.09 -18.58 14.58
N PRO A 639 0.86 -19.09 13.61
CA PRO A 639 2.24 -18.63 13.40
C PRO A 639 2.28 -17.18 12.92
N ALA A 640 3.36 -16.48 13.27
CA ALA A 640 3.52 -15.04 13.06
C ALA A 640 2.29 -14.21 13.53
N ALA A 641 1.69 -14.58 14.67
CA ALA A 641 0.72 -13.77 15.39
C ALA A 641 1.42 -12.79 16.32
N THR A 642 0.81 -11.63 16.55
CA THR A 642 1.26 -10.64 17.52
C THR A 642 0.70 -11.00 18.89
N VAL A 643 1.57 -11.05 19.91
CA VAL A 643 1.22 -11.26 21.32
C VAL A 643 1.55 -10.00 22.09
N ALA A 644 0.55 -9.17 22.38
CA ALA A 644 0.69 -8.00 23.24
C ALA A 644 0.53 -8.41 24.71
N VAL A 645 1.52 -8.05 25.53
CA VAL A 645 1.59 -8.45 26.94
C VAL A 645 1.39 -7.25 27.84
N PHE A 646 0.50 -7.40 28.82
CA PHE A 646 0.23 -6.43 29.87
C PHE A 646 0.41 -7.07 31.23
N PHE A 647 0.69 -6.24 32.25
CA PHE A 647 0.71 -6.64 33.65
C PHE A 647 -0.13 -5.65 34.45
N GLU A 648 -1.16 -6.14 35.15
CA GLU A 648 -2.10 -5.30 35.91
C GLU A 648 -2.66 -4.14 35.06
N GLY A 649 -3.10 -4.44 33.83
CA GLY A 649 -3.61 -3.45 32.87
C GLY A 649 -2.55 -2.54 32.22
N THR A 650 -1.28 -2.65 32.59
CA THR A 650 -0.20 -1.84 32.03
C THR A 650 0.50 -2.56 30.88
N TYR A 651 0.50 -1.97 29.68
CA TYR A 651 1.22 -2.52 28.52
C TYR A 651 2.71 -2.63 28.81
N LEU A 652 3.30 -3.78 28.50
CA LEU A 652 4.73 -4.01 28.64
C LEU A 652 5.46 -3.94 27.30
N TYR A 653 5.07 -4.81 26.36
CA TYR A 653 5.66 -4.97 25.03
C TYR A 653 4.80 -5.94 24.20
N ALA A 654 5.16 -6.10 22.93
CA ALA A 654 4.61 -7.12 22.04
C ALA A 654 5.70 -8.03 21.50
N LEU A 655 5.29 -9.26 21.15
CA LEU A 655 6.14 -10.30 20.56
C LEU A 655 5.46 -10.86 19.31
N THR A 656 6.23 -11.55 18.48
CA THR A 656 5.69 -12.31 17.35
C THR A 656 5.94 -13.79 17.58
N THR A 657 4.91 -14.62 17.41
CA THR A 657 5.06 -16.08 17.50
C THR A 657 5.92 -16.61 16.36
N ASP A 658 6.73 -17.63 16.63
CA ASP A 658 7.56 -18.29 15.62
C ASP A 658 6.73 -19.10 14.60
N SER A 659 7.42 -19.84 13.72
CA SER A 659 6.79 -20.70 12.71
C SER A 659 5.98 -21.87 13.29
N ASN A 660 6.17 -22.19 14.56
CA ASN A 660 5.41 -23.21 15.28
C ASN A 660 4.28 -22.61 16.11
N GLY A 661 4.14 -21.28 16.15
CA GLY A 661 3.12 -20.58 16.94
C GLY A 661 3.52 -20.28 18.38
N TYR A 662 4.81 -20.37 18.72
CA TYR A 662 5.33 -20.12 20.07
C TYR A 662 5.87 -18.69 20.25
N ALA A 663 5.56 -18.05 21.37
CA ALA A 663 6.21 -16.82 21.82
C ALA A 663 6.68 -16.96 23.27
N ALA A 664 7.98 -16.84 23.50
CA ALA A 664 8.61 -16.95 24.82
C ALA A 664 9.08 -15.58 25.33
N HIS A 665 8.96 -15.35 26.64
CA HIS A 665 9.41 -14.13 27.31
C HIS A 665 9.63 -14.36 28.82
N SER A 666 10.39 -13.48 29.49
CA SER A 666 10.66 -13.55 30.94
C SER A 666 10.19 -12.31 31.70
N VAL A 667 9.28 -12.47 32.67
CA VAL A 667 8.81 -11.36 33.53
C VAL A 667 9.50 -11.34 34.89
N ALA A 668 9.41 -10.22 35.59
CA ALA A 668 9.84 -10.11 36.98
C ALA A 668 9.01 -11.07 37.88
N PRO A 669 9.61 -11.69 38.91
CA PRO A 669 8.96 -12.67 39.77
C PRO A 669 8.06 -12.01 40.84
N VAL A 670 7.17 -11.12 40.40
CA VAL A 670 6.25 -10.36 41.25
C VAL A 670 4.85 -10.93 41.08
N ALA A 671 4.12 -11.07 42.19
CA ALA A 671 2.74 -11.53 42.15
C ALA A 671 1.86 -10.53 41.39
N GLY A 672 1.00 -11.03 40.51
CA GLY A 672 0.03 -10.23 39.77
C GLY A 672 -0.46 -10.92 38.49
N THR A 673 -1.39 -10.28 37.80
CA THR A 673 -2.01 -10.83 36.59
C THR A 673 -1.27 -10.36 35.34
N LEU A 674 -0.79 -11.30 34.54
CA LEU A 674 -0.42 -11.05 33.15
C LEU A 674 -1.66 -11.18 32.25
N GLU A 675 -1.79 -10.28 31.30
CA GLU A 675 -2.84 -10.29 30.29
C GLU A 675 -2.21 -10.35 28.90
N TYR A 676 -2.74 -11.23 28.06
CA TYR A 676 -2.26 -11.47 26.71
C TYR A 676 -3.38 -11.20 25.71
N TYR A 677 -3.10 -10.30 24.76
CA TYR A 677 -3.94 -10.07 23.59
C TYR A 677 -3.20 -10.60 22.37
N ILE A 678 -3.78 -11.61 21.72
CA ILE A 678 -3.18 -12.28 20.58
C ILE A 678 -3.99 -11.94 19.34
N THR A 679 -3.32 -11.37 18.34
CA THR A 679 -3.92 -10.91 17.09
C THR A 679 -3.20 -11.52 15.89
N LYS A 680 -3.96 -11.87 14.86
CA LYS A 680 -3.46 -12.38 13.59
C LYS A 680 -4.46 -12.04 12.50
N HIS A 681 -3.96 -11.62 11.34
CA HIS A 681 -4.80 -11.38 10.16
C HIS A 681 -5.72 -12.57 9.87
N ASN A 682 -7.02 -12.31 9.63
CA ASN A 682 -8.07 -13.32 9.46
C ASN A 682 -8.27 -14.26 10.67
N TYR A 683 -7.96 -13.85 11.89
CA TYR A 683 -8.35 -14.53 13.13
C TYR A 683 -9.15 -13.63 14.04
N TYR A 684 -10.06 -14.22 14.81
CA TYR A 684 -10.62 -13.54 15.97
C TYR A 684 -9.51 -13.23 16.97
N GLN A 685 -9.48 -11.99 17.47
CA GLN A 685 -8.59 -11.63 18.58
C GLN A 685 -8.85 -12.55 19.78
N LYS A 686 -7.77 -13.03 20.39
CA LYS A 686 -7.86 -13.85 21.60
C LYS A 686 -7.32 -13.09 22.80
N PHE A 687 -8.08 -13.08 23.88
CA PHE A 687 -7.64 -12.64 25.20
C PHE A 687 -7.46 -13.85 26.13
N THR A 688 -6.39 -13.85 26.91
CA THR A 688 -6.20 -14.77 28.04
C THR A 688 -5.39 -14.07 29.13
N SER A 689 -5.53 -14.54 30.37
CA SER A 689 -4.71 -14.06 31.50
C SER A 689 -3.97 -15.21 32.17
N PHE A 690 -2.92 -14.86 32.91
CA PHE A 690 -2.12 -15.80 33.69
C PHE A 690 -1.70 -15.16 35.02
N GLU A 691 -1.93 -15.86 36.14
CA GLU A 691 -1.53 -15.39 37.47
C GLU A 691 -0.08 -15.75 37.73
N VAL A 692 0.78 -14.73 37.82
CA VAL A 692 2.18 -14.92 38.19
C VAL A 692 2.25 -15.14 39.69
N VAL A 693 2.76 -16.30 40.08
CA VAL A 693 3.08 -16.60 41.48
C VAL A 693 4.60 -16.47 41.65
N PRO A 694 5.09 -15.70 42.63
CA PRO A 694 6.51 -15.62 42.91
C PRO A 694 7.10 -17.02 43.12
N PRO A 695 8.28 -17.31 42.55
CA PRO A 695 8.93 -18.58 42.75
C PRO A 695 9.21 -18.79 44.23
N LEU A 696 9.02 -20.04 44.68
CA LEU A 696 9.39 -20.43 46.03
C LEU A 696 10.89 -20.25 46.24
N ASN A 697 11.30 -20.09 47.51
CA ASN A 697 12.70 -19.93 47.88
C ASN A 697 13.60 -21.00 47.23
N THR A 698 14.78 -20.60 46.76
CA THR A 698 15.76 -21.52 46.20
C THR A 698 16.10 -22.61 47.22
N PRO A 699 16.20 -23.90 46.79
CA PRO A 699 16.65 -24.95 47.68
C PRO A 699 18.01 -24.62 48.32
N VAL A 700 18.10 -24.79 49.62
CA VAL A 700 19.35 -24.61 50.38
C VAL A 700 20.06 -25.96 50.57
N ASN A 701 21.33 -25.91 50.95
CA ASN A 701 22.16 -27.09 51.20
C ASN A 701 22.27 -28.05 50.00
N VAL A 702 22.42 -27.49 48.80
CA VAL A 702 22.68 -28.29 47.58
C VAL A 702 24.06 -28.95 47.69
N ILE A 703 24.08 -30.27 47.92
CA ILE A 703 25.29 -31.09 48.01
C ILE A 703 25.40 -31.93 46.74
N THR A 704 26.54 -31.85 46.07
CA THR A 704 26.85 -32.63 44.87
C THR A 704 27.84 -33.75 45.20
N SER A 705 27.59 -34.94 44.67
CA SER A 705 28.53 -36.07 44.77
C SER A 705 28.56 -36.85 43.46
N VAL A 706 29.76 -37.33 43.09
CA VAL A 706 29.97 -38.13 41.88
C VAL A 706 30.54 -39.48 42.28
N SER A 707 29.85 -40.54 41.87
CA SER A 707 30.25 -41.92 42.14
C SER A 707 29.91 -42.77 40.91
N SER A 708 30.89 -43.54 40.41
CA SER A 708 30.69 -44.53 39.33
C SER A 708 29.99 -43.98 38.07
N GLY A 709 30.24 -42.72 37.70
CA GLY A 709 29.62 -42.08 36.54
C GLY A 709 28.21 -41.49 36.79
N THR A 710 27.70 -41.54 38.02
CA THR A 710 26.43 -40.91 38.41
C THR A 710 26.68 -39.65 39.23
N LEU A 711 26.06 -38.54 38.81
CA LEU A 711 25.94 -37.31 39.60
C LEU A 711 24.71 -37.40 40.50
N THR A 712 24.90 -37.32 41.80
CA THR A 712 23.81 -37.25 42.79
C THR A 712 23.77 -35.86 43.40
N LEU A 713 22.57 -35.27 43.40
CA LEU A 713 22.28 -33.95 43.96
C LEU A 713 21.31 -34.13 45.13
N ASN A 714 21.63 -33.58 46.31
CA ASN A 714 20.76 -33.56 47.48
C ASN A 714 20.55 -32.12 47.92
N TRP A 715 19.36 -31.77 48.41
CA TRP A 715 19.04 -30.43 48.92
C TRP A 715 17.90 -30.50 49.93
N ASP A 716 17.69 -29.41 50.68
CA ASP A 716 16.56 -29.30 51.59
C ASP A 716 15.27 -29.02 50.81
N ALA A 717 14.23 -29.82 51.07
CA ALA A 717 12.94 -29.65 50.42
C ALA A 717 12.32 -28.28 50.79
N VAL A 718 11.94 -27.54 49.76
CA VAL A 718 11.23 -26.25 49.88
C VAL A 718 9.74 -26.51 50.07
N THR A 719 9.16 -26.01 51.17
CA THR A 719 7.73 -26.15 51.46
C THR A 719 6.86 -25.58 50.34
N GLY A 720 5.92 -26.38 49.85
CA GLY A 720 5.01 -26.01 48.76
C GLY A 720 5.56 -26.28 47.35
N ALA A 721 6.80 -26.75 47.21
CA ALA A 721 7.37 -27.07 45.91
C ALA A 721 6.84 -28.41 45.38
N ASN A 722 6.23 -28.37 44.19
CA ASN A 722 5.74 -29.57 43.51
C ASN A 722 6.79 -30.20 42.56
N SER A 723 7.83 -29.45 42.19
CA SER A 723 8.95 -29.90 41.36
C SER A 723 10.17 -29.00 41.55
N TYR A 724 11.34 -29.44 41.04
CA TYR A 724 12.59 -28.68 41.04
C TYR A 724 13.21 -28.71 39.63
N ARG A 725 13.77 -27.58 39.17
CA ARG A 725 14.62 -27.52 37.96
C ARG A 725 16.08 -27.43 38.35
N ILE A 726 16.92 -28.21 37.65
CA ILE A 726 18.36 -28.24 37.83
C ILE A 726 18.99 -27.57 36.61
N TYR A 727 19.81 -26.55 36.85
CA TYR A 727 20.59 -25.87 35.82
C TYR A 727 22.06 -26.31 35.94
N SER A 728 22.70 -26.67 34.82
CA SER A 728 24.16 -26.81 34.78
C SER A 728 24.78 -25.48 34.35
N SER A 729 25.62 -24.89 35.18
CA SER A 729 26.52 -23.83 34.72
C SER A 729 27.62 -24.46 33.87
N ASN A 730 27.72 -24.09 32.59
CA ASN A 730 28.95 -24.26 31.83
C ASN A 730 29.91 -23.12 32.12
#